data_AF-A0A428X517-F1
#
_entry.id   AF-A0A428X517-F1
#
_cell.length_a   1.000
_cell.length_b   1.000
_cell.length_c   1.000
_cell.angle_alpha   90.00
_cell.angle_beta   90.00
_cell.angle_gamma   90.00
#
_symmetry.space_group_name_H-M   'P 1'
#
loop_
_entity.id
_entity.type
_entity.pdbx_description
1 polymer ?
#
loop_
_entity_poly.entity_id
_entity_poly.type
_entity_poly.pdbx_seq_one_letter_code
_entity_poly.pdbx_strand_id
1 'polypeptide(L)'
;MLPLRNPIRRWLSVVSAAALAAPFIVAGPAVAHPGHEHHDIDVLVFTKTAGERRASIDKGVSVIRALGRDNDFRVTVSQDAGVFTSERLTRYDAVVFLNTTGEVLDAAQQAAFEVYVQAGGGFVGVHAAAETEPTWTFYHDLLGATATSASPVSPAGITVRDRVHPAAAPMPRTQSFTEEWYNFTIGTPHVLATGGSVGPDQPIAWCQDFQGGRSFYTGLGHSAGTYSASAFRKHLLGGIQWASGQVAGDCGATVQGNYEKVTLNDEPGEPMTLAVLPDGRVLHNTRTGQVRLYTPATGLSPVIADIPVYTHDEDGLQSVAVDAGFKTNKWVYLYYAPRLNTPMDDPATPTINEGDAPATSADPTVWDKFKGYNQLSRVKLVETPTPHLDMATEQQILRVNTDRGNCCHVAGEVKFDAAGLLYLVTGDDTNAGGSDGFTPIFEAPTQSPAYDAQRSAANTNDLRGKALRIKVRSNGTYGIPAGNLFPEWRDKAGRTRPEIFLMGLRNPFRFEVSDSGYVYLGDYSPDSRVPSAARGPEGTGRWIATNKAGNYGWPYCYSPDLPYLDYDFATRTSGPPFNCAAPVNESPRNTGLTQLPPVRAPQLTYTFNALTPCPSAYLANPPVACDFKWPTLGTGGVGPMGGPQYDYSARLDSETKFPAYYDDAVVFGEFTRDRLFAMRTDGRDRLLGVEPLLNGFVWDNPMDMEFGPDGHLYVLEYGNGFFRANPEAQLSMVRYVKNGRSPVARAAATPTSGRAPLTVRFSSAGTADPDPGDSVSLGWDFTGDGTVDSTDAEPSFTYTANGVYNARLTVTDSTGRTAVATRTITVGNTAPVVEVVTPATGSFFDWGDTIPFTVRVTDPEDGVIDCTRVEVSLVIGHDEHGHGINSTTGCSGTLPSPADGADHAGGYLFLGVSATYTDQGGGGQQALSDTDQARVQVWRQQAENAQAKSAVASALTNDVDGVAHLTAIDNNDHLAFRPIDLGGIGSVTLRVAGGSAATAGSPRAAVEFRLGSPTGPVVTTATVRATAGTAFWESQTFPISHPAGEQDLYLVVKTVPGAPATGLFNLNWVEFTAAP
;
A
#
# COMPACT_ATOMS: atom_id res chain seq x y z
N MET A 1 -38.93 -28.76 49.02
CA MET A 1 -39.73 -29.71 48.20
C MET A 1 -40.62 -28.90 47.25
N LEU A 2 -41.20 -29.56 46.24
CA LEU A 2 -41.74 -28.93 45.03
C LEU A 2 -43.11 -28.20 45.20
N PRO A 3 -43.53 -27.34 44.24
CA PRO A 3 -44.69 -26.43 44.31
C PRO A 3 -45.82 -26.88 43.35
N LEU A 4 -46.75 -25.99 42.94
CA LEU A 4 -47.09 -25.69 41.51
C LEU A 4 -48.30 -24.72 41.32
N ARG A 5 -48.66 -24.44 40.04
CA ARG A 5 -49.52 -23.33 39.55
C ARG A 5 -50.94 -23.74 39.08
N ASN A 6 -51.76 -22.72 38.80
CA ASN A 6 -53.19 -22.73 38.36
C ASN A 6 -53.39 -22.76 36.80
N PRO A 7 -54.64 -22.81 36.25
CA PRO A 7 -54.91 -23.43 34.93
C PRO A 7 -55.70 -22.63 33.84
N ILE A 8 -55.58 -23.07 32.57
CA ILE A 8 -56.64 -23.41 31.56
C ILE A 8 -57.98 -22.60 31.61
N ARG A 9 -58.46 -21.83 30.59
CA ARG A 9 -58.94 -22.13 29.18
C ARG A 9 -59.16 -20.78 28.39
N ARG A 10 -59.93 -20.52 27.30
CA ARG A 10 -61.04 -21.19 26.54
C ARG A 10 -61.30 -20.61 25.10
N TRP A 11 -61.20 -21.45 24.05
CA TRP A 11 -62.03 -21.53 22.78
C TRP A 11 -62.22 -20.37 21.75
N LEU A 12 -62.33 -20.79 20.46
CA LEU A 12 -63.08 -20.25 19.27
C LEU A 12 -62.44 -19.28 18.24
N SER A 13 -61.70 -19.87 17.29
CA SER A 13 -61.93 -19.89 15.81
C SER A 13 -62.13 -18.63 14.92
N VAL A 14 -61.13 -18.42 14.04
CA VAL A 14 -61.20 -18.16 12.58
C VAL A 14 -61.84 -16.86 12.03
N VAL A 15 -60.99 -16.01 11.43
CA VAL A 15 -61.16 -15.43 10.08
C VAL A 15 -59.81 -15.57 9.35
N SER A 16 -59.81 -15.91 8.06
CA SER A 16 -58.59 -16.06 7.26
C SER A 16 -58.34 -14.82 6.39
N ALA A 17 -57.09 -14.34 6.36
CA ALA A 17 -56.58 -13.42 5.35
C ALA A 17 -55.24 -13.95 4.85
N ALA A 18 -55.14 -14.28 3.56
CA ALA A 18 -53.91 -14.81 2.97
C ALA A 18 -53.08 -13.67 2.37
N ALA A 19 -51.89 -13.44 2.92
CA ALA A 19 -50.84 -12.67 2.29
C ALA A 19 -49.72 -13.65 1.89
N LEU A 20 -49.27 -13.62 0.63
CA LEU A 20 -48.10 -14.39 0.22
C LEU A 20 -46.84 -13.67 0.69
N ALA A 21 -46.29 -14.11 1.82
CA ALA A 21 -44.90 -13.88 2.14
C ALA A 21 -44.06 -14.98 1.46
N ALA A 22 -43.26 -14.61 0.46
CA ALA A 22 -42.20 -15.49 -0.01
C ALA A 22 -41.09 -15.52 1.05
N PRO A 23 -40.57 -16.70 1.45
CA PRO A 23 -39.41 -16.76 2.32
C PRO A 23 -38.18 -16.32 1.52
N PHE A 24 -37.63 -15.15 1.83
CA PHE A 24 -36.29 -14.80 1.40
C PHE A 24 -35.31 -15.72 2.16
N ILE A 25 -34.65 -16.61 1.43
CA ILE A 25 -33.62 -17.48 1.98
C ILE A 25 -32.34 -16.65 2.10
N VAL A 26 -31.94 -16.36 3.34
CA VAL A 26 -30.66 -15.69 3.63
C VAL A 26 -29.53 -16.70 3.38
N ALA A 27 -28.53 -16.28 2.62
CA ALA A 27 -27.36 -17.11 2.33
C ALA A 27 -26.38 -17.10 3.51
N GLY A 28 -26.51 -18.09 4.40
CA GLY A 28 -25.46 -18.40 5.37
C GLY A 28 -24.21 -19.02 4.72
N PRO A 29 -23.11 -19.21 5.47
CA PRO A 29 -21.96 -19.96 4.99
C PRO A 29 -22.35 -21.38 4.58
N ALA A 30 -21.58 -21.99 3.67
CA ALA A 30 -21.83 -23.32 3.11
C ALA A 30 -21.70 -24.45 4.17
N VAL A 31 -22.76 -24.67 4.94
CA VAL A 31 -22.86 -25.81 5.87
C VAL A 31 -23.10 -27.09 5.08
N ALA A 32 -22.31 -28.13 5.35
CA ALA A 32 -22.53 -29.45 4.76
C ALA A 32 -23.95 -29.97 5.09
N HIS A 33 -24.56 -30.69 4.14
CA HIS A 33 -25.95 -31.13 4.20
C HIS A 33 -26.24 -31.82 5.56
N PRO A 34 -27.22 -31.36 6.38
CA PRO A 34 -27.43 -31.87 7.73
C PRO A 34 -28.11 -33.25 7.71
N GLY A 35 -27.32 -34.26 7.34
CA GLY A 35 -27.78 -35.63 7.16
C GLY A 35 -26.75 -36.52 6.48
N HIS A 36 -25.66 -36.85 7.16
CA HIS A 36 -25.09 -38.21 7.25
C HIS A 36 -23.82 -38.23 8.13
N GLU A 37 -23.94 -38.64 9.40
CA GLU A 37 -22.77 -39.09 10.21
C GLU A 37 -22.34 -40.50 9.78
N HIS A 38 -21.96 -40.68 8.51
CA HIS A 38 -21.60 -41.99 7.95
C HIS A 38 -20.42 -41.91 6.97
N HIS A 39 -19.71 -43.04 6.85
CA HIS A 39 -18.38 -43.12 6.23
C HIS A 39 -18.36 -43.25 4.69
N ASP A 40 -19.52 -43.38 4.02
CA ASP A 40 -19.62 -43.62 2.58
C ASP A 40 -20.12 -42.35 1.86
N ILE A 41 -19.24 -41.69 1.10
CA ILE A 41 -19.60 -40.58 0.20
C ILE A 41 -20.07 -41.13 -1.15
N ASP A 42 -21.13 -40.56 -1.75
CA ASP A 42 -21.65 -40.99 -3.06
C ASP A 42 -21.41 -39.90 -4.12
N VAL A 43 -20.77 -40.26 -5.24
CA VAL A 43 -20.36 -39.35 -6.32
C VAL A 43 -21.00 -39.76 -7.63
N LEU A 44 -21.67 -38.80 -8.31
CA LEU A 44 -22.22 -38.98 -9.64
C LEU A 44 -21.24 -38.45 -10.70
N VAL A 45 -20.69 -39.33 -11.54
CA VAL A 45 -19.89 -38.93 -12.71
C VAL A 45 -20.79 -38.88 -13.94
N PHE A 46 -21.12 -37.68 -14.38
CA PHE A 46 -21.90 -37.41 -15.58
C PHE A 46 -20.99 -37.27 -16.81
N THR A 47 -21.39 -37.92 -17.90
CA THR A 47 -20.55 -38.10 -19.11
C THR A 47 -21.32 -37.96 -20.42
N LYS A 48 -22.45 -37.24 -20.40
CA LYS A 48 -23.24 -36.90 -21.60
C LYS A 48 -22.56 -35.77 -22.37
N THR A 49 -22.59 -35.85 -23.70
CA THR A 49 -22.07 -34.83 -24.62
C THR A 49 -23.08 -34.61 -25.73
N ALA A 50 -23.45 -33.35 -25.99
CA ALA A 50 -24.12 -32.93 -27.21
C ALA A 50 -23.10 -32.53 -28.30
N GLY A 51 -21.89 -32.12 -27.89
CA GLY A 51 -20.72 -31.96 -28.76
C GLY A 51 -19.90 -33.25 -28.91
N GLU A 52 -18.60 -33.11 -29.18
CA GLU A 52 -17.69 -34.25 -29.38
C GLU A 52 -17.55 -35.11 -28.10
N ARG A 53 -17.71 -36.43 -28.25
CA ARG A 53 -17.38 -37.40 -27.18
C ARG A 53 -15.88 -37.71 -27.19
N ARG A 54 -15.11 -36.95 -26.42
CA ARG A 54 -13.65 -37.08 -26.30
C ARG A 54 -13.24 -38.43 -25.69
N ALA A 55 -12.24 -39.11 -26.28
CA ALA A 55 -11.80 -40.46 -25.88
C ALA A 55 -11.22 -40.56 -24.45
N SER A 56 -10.91 -39.43 -23.81
CA SER A 56 -10.45 -39.35 -22.43
C SER A 56 -11.54 -39.60 -21.39
N ILE A 57 -12.83 -39.47 -21.75
CA ILE A 57 -13.95 -39.69 -20.82
C ILE A 57 -13.86 -41.09 -20.18
N ASP A 58 -13.71 -42.13 -21.00
CA ASP A 58 -13.69 -43.52 -20.52
C ASP A 58 -12.45 -43.80 -19.64
N LYS A 59 -11.33 -43.10 -19.92
CA LYS A 59 -10.12 -43.13 -19.09
C LYS A 59 -10.31 -42.40 -17.76
N GLY A 60 -11.01 -41.27 -17.76
CA GLY A 60 -11.38 -40.53 -16.56
C GLY A 60 -12.33 -41.32 -15.66
N VAL A 61 -13.38 -41.93 -16.22
CA VAL A 61 -14.28 -42.85 -15.51
C VAL A 61 -13.50 -43.99 -14.87
N SER A 62 -12.53 -44.56 -15.59
CA SER A 62 -11.66 -45.63 -15.07
C SER A 62 -10.81 -45.17 -13.88
N VAL A 63 -10.32 -43.93 -13.88
CA VAL A 63 -9.54 -43.36 -12.77
C VAL A 63 -10.40 -42.94 -11.60
N ILE A 64 -11.54 -42.26 -11.79
CA ILE A 64 -12.42 -41.86 -10.69
C ILE A 64 -12.98 -43.09 -9.96
N ARG A 65 -13.34 -44.16 -10.70
CA ARG A 65 -13.70 -45.46 -10.10
C ARG A 65 -12.55 -46.18 -9.37
N ALA A 66 -11.29 -45.84 -9.65
CA ALA A 66 -10.17 -46.30 -8.84
C ALA A 66 -10.07 -45.45 -7.57
N LEU A 67 -10.00 -44.12 -7.71
CA LEU A 67 -9.97 -43.17 -6.59
C LEU A 67 -11.06 -43.46 -5.55
N GLY A 68 -12.30 -43.72 -5.96
CA GLY A 68 -13.39 -44.06 -5.05
C GLY A 68 -13.18 -45.35 -4.24
N ARG A 69 -12.68 -46.42 -4.87
CA ARG A 69 -12.34 -47.67 -4.16
C ARG A 69 -11.11 -47.56 -3.28
N ASP A 70 -10.23 -46.62 -3.61
CA ASP A 70 -8.94 -46.44 -2.95
C ASP A 70 -9.02 -45.39 -1.80
N ASN A 71 -10.14 -44.67 -1.66
CA ASN A 71 -10.35 -43.55 -0.70
C ASN A 71 -11.80 -43.49 -0.16
N ASP A 72 -12.48 -44.64 -0.07
CA ASP A 72 -13.81 -44.81 0.56
C ASP A 72 -14.91 -43.85 0.06
N PHE A 73 -15.07 -43.74 -1.26
CA PHE A 73 -16.26 -43.12 -1.87
C PHE A 73 -16.82 -43.90 -3.06
N ARG A 74 -18.15 -43.96 -3.14
CA ARG A 74 -18.92 -44.68 -4.14
C ARG A 74 -19.05 -43.84 -5.42
N VAL A 75 -18.95 -44.50 -6.58
CA VAL A 75 -18.92 -43.82 -7.89
C VAL A 75 -20.00 -44.39 -8.80
N THR A 76 -21.11 -43.66 -8.91
CA THR A 76 -22.15 -43.89 -9.92
C THR A 76 -21.77 -43.14 -11.20
N VAL A 77 -22.02 -43.72 -12.37
CA VAL A 77 -21.65 -43.13 -13.68
C VAL A 77 -22.86 -43.12 -14.59
N SER A 78 -23.19 -41.96 -15.17
CA SER A 78 -24.34 -41.79 -16.06
C SER A 78 -24.02 -41.08 -17.38
N GLN A 79 -24.78 -41.43 -18.40
CA GLN A 79 -24.99 -40.66 -19.64
C GLN A 79 -26.47 -40.26 -19.80
N ASP A 80 -27.37 -40.83 -19.00
CA ASP A 80 -28.77 -40.42 -18.90
C ASP A 80 -28.86 -39.15 -18.05
N ALA A 81 -29.47 -38.11 -18.61
CA ALA A 81 -29.71 -36.83 -17.93
C ALA A 81 -30.94 -36.90 -17.00
N GLY A 82 -31.79 -37.92 -17.12
CA GLY A 82 -32.89 -38.20 -16.19
C GLY A 82 -32.46 -38.52 -14.75
N VAL A 83 -31.15 -38.53 -14.45
CA VAL A 83 -30.62 -38.54 -13.07
C VAL A 83 -30.71 -37.16 -12.39
N PHE A 84 -30.83 -36.06 -13.16
CA PHE A 84 -30.96 -34.70 -12.63
C PHE A 84 -32.40 -34.41 -12.24
N THR A 85 -32.81 -34.93 -11.08
CA THR A 85 -34.07 -34.58 -10.41
C THR A 85 -33.80 -34.40 -8.92
N SER A 86 -34.57 -33.57 -8.22
CA SER A 86 -34.32 -33.23 -6.81
C SER A 86 -34.33 -34.44 -5.85
N GLU A 87 -35.06 -35.51 -6.19
CA GLU A 87 -35.11 -36.78 -5.43
C GLU A 87 -33.94 -37.74 -5.74
N ARG A 88 -33.21 -37.48 -6.84
CA ARG A 88 -32.05 -38.28 -7.27
C ARG A 88 -30.73 -37.61 -6.97
N LEU A 89 -30.66 -36.28 -7.03
CA LEU A 89 -29.45 -35.50 -6.76
C LEU A 89 -29.10 -35.45 -5.26
N THR A 90 -30.09 -35.45 -4.37
CA THR A 90 -29.94 -35.56 -2.89
C THR A 90 -29.33 -36.88 -2.41
N ARG A 91 -28.90 -37.75 -3.33
CA ARG A 91 -28.21 -39.03 -3.06
C ARG A 91 -26.70 -38.96 -3.31
N TYR A 92 -26.18 -37.79 -3.70
CA TYR A 92 -24.77 -37.59 -4.03
C TYR A 92 -24.22 -36.33 -3.36
N ASP A 93 -23.04 -36.43 -2.77
CA ASP A 93 -22.36 -35.29 -2.15
C ASP A 93 -21.65 -34.42 -3.19
N ALA A 94 -21.29 -35.02 -4.34
CA ALA A 94 -20.71 -34.30 -5.48
C ALA A 94 -21.14 -34.86 -6.85
N VAL A 95 -21.34 -33.96 -7.81
CA VAL A 95 -21.56 -34.29 -9.23
C VAL A 95 -20.35 -33.86 -10.07
N VAL A 96 -19.70 -34.83 -10.70
CA VAL A 96 -18.56 -34.63 -11.60
C VAL A 96 -19.06 -34.52 -13.04
N PHE A 97 -18.87 -33.37 -13.67
CA PHE A 97 -19.05 -33.16 -15.10
C PHE A 97 -17.72 -33.48 -15.79
N LEU A 98 -17.60 -34.72 -16.29
CA LEU A 98 -16.34 -35.24 -16.84
C LEU A 98 -16.33 -35.12 -18.36
N ASN A 99 -15.68 -34.05 -18.87
CA ASN A 99 -15.58 -33.77 -20.31
C ASN A 99 -16.96 -33.78 -21.03
N THR A 100 -18.00 -33.29 -20.37
CA THR A 100 -19.32 -32.98 -20.95
C THR A 100 -19.19 -31.80 -21.93
N THR A 101 -20.07 -31.67 -22.92
CA THR A 101 -20.02 -30.59 -23.92
C THR A 101 -21.41 -30.26 -24.48
N GLY A 102 -21.70 -28.97 -24.71
CA GLY A 102 -22.97 -28.47 -25.24
C GLY A 102 -24.15 -28.53 -24.26
N GLU A 103 -25.35 -28.30 -24.78
CA GLU A 103 -26.62 -28.41 -24.03
C GLU A 103 -26.95 -29.89 -23.77
N VAL A 104 -26.79 -30.33 -22.53
CA VAL A 104 -26.92 -31.71 -22.06
C VAL A 104 -28.03 -31.92 -21.03
N LEU A 105 -28.54 -30.86 -20.40
CA LEU A 105 -29.73 -30.89 -19.54
C LEU A 105 -30.96 -30.29 -20.27
N ASP A 106 -32.15 -30.44 -19.69
CA ASP A 106 -33.32 -29.65 -20.03
C ASP A 106 -33.67 -28.68 -18.88
N ALA A 107 -34.57 -27.71 -19.11
CA ALA A 107 -34.90 -26.68 -18.12
C ALA A 107 -35.40 -27.21 -16.76
N ALA A 108 -35.97 -28.43 -16.69
CA ALA A 108 -36.37 -29.04 -15.42
C ALA A 108 -35.17 -29.70 -14.71
N GLN A 109 -34.25 -30.27 -15.47
CA GLN A 109 -32.98 -30.83 -14.97
C GLN A 109 -32.00 -29.73 -14.53
N GLN A 110 -31.95 -28.61 -15.25
CA GLN A 110 -31.24 -27.38 -14.89
C GLN A 110 -31.71 -26.88 -13.52
N ALA A 111 -33.02 -26.57 -13.38
CA ALA A 111 -33.60 -26.10 -12.11
C ALA A 111 -33.44 -27.10 -10.95
N ALA A 112 -33.47 -28.42 -11.22
CA ALA A 112 -33.18 -29.43 -10.22
C ALA A 112 -31.71 -29.41 -9.75
N PHE A 113 -30.78 -29.00 -10.62
CA PHE A 113 -29.37 -28.84 -10.30
C PHE A 113 -29.07 -27.53 -9.57
N GLU A 114 -29.78 -26.43 -9.88
CA GLU A 114 -29.70 -25.17 -9.09
C GLU A 114 -30.03 -25.43 -7.62
N VAL A 115 -31.18 -26.08 -7.38
CA VAL A 115 -31.63 -26.44 -6.02
C VAL A 115 -30.68 -27.43 -5.33
N TYR A 116 -30.02 -28.32 -6.06
CA TYR A 116 -29.01 -29.23 -5.51
C TYR A 116 -27.77 -28.47 -5.01
N VAL A 117 -27.23 -27.56 -5.82
CA VAL A 117 -26.08 -26.72 -5.43
C VAL A 117 -26.47 -25.82 -4.24
N GLN A 118 -27.63 -25.17 -4.31
CA GLN A 118 -28.15 -24.30 -3.25
C GLN A 118 -28.44 -25.04 -1.91
N ALA A 119 -28.60 -26.37 -1.95
CA ALA A 119 -28.73 -27.22 -0.77
C ALA A 119 -27.39 -27.69 -0.17
N GLY A 120 -26.25 -27.24 -0.71
CA GLY A 120 -24.91 -27.64 -0.27
C GLY A 120 -24.20 -28.67 -1.17
N GLY A 121 -24.80 -29.02 -2.32
CA GLY A 121 -24.27 -30.01 -3.25
C GLY A 121 -22.96 -29.58 -3.93
N GLY A 122 -22.02 -30.53 -4.06
CA GLY A 122 -20.74 -30.31 -4.71
C GLY A 122 -20.78 -30.43 -6.24
N PHE A 123 -19.99 -29.62 -6.94
CA PHE A 123 -19.75 -29.69 -8.38
C PHE A 123 -18.25 -29.80 -8.68
N VAL A 124 -17.92 -30.66 -9.65
CA VAL A 124 -16.55 -30.87 -10.14
C VAL A 124 -16.55 -30.84 -11.67
N GLY A 125 -16.06 -29.76 -12.27
CA GLY A 125 -15.87 -29.66 -13.72
C GLY A 125 -14.48 -30.13 -14.16
N VAL A 126 -14.41 -30.97 -15.19
CA VAL A 126 -13.13 -31.47 -15.74
C VAL A 126 -13.01 -31.18 -17.23
N HIS A 127 -11.98 -30.40 -17.59
CA HIS A 127 -11.62 -29.93 -18.93
C HIS A 127 -12.83 -29.48 -19.76
N ALA A 128 -13.34 -30.30 -20.68
CA ALA A 128 -14.35 -29.86 -21.65
C ALA A 128 -15.70 -29.48 -21.01
N ALA A 129 -15.89 -29.77 -19.71
CA ALA A 129 -16.98 -29.22 -18.91
C ALA A 129 -17.15 -27.68 -19.03
N ALA A 130 -16.11 -26.94 -19.42
CA ALA A 130 -16.21 -25.51 -19.74
C ALA A 130 -17.00 -25.17 -21.02
N GLU A 131 -17.29 -26.15 -21.88
CA GLU A 131 -18.14 -26.03 -23.09
C GLU A 131 -19.59 -26.50 -22.84
N THR A 132 -19.96 -26.81 -21.60
CA THR A 132 -21.27 -27.36 -21.22
C THR A 132 -22.29 -26.24 -20.95
N GLU A 133 -23.56 -26.47 -21.29
CA GLU A 133 -24.69 -25.55 -21.10
C GLU A 133 -24.41 -24.08 -21.53
N PRO A 134 -23.93 -23.83 -22.78
CA PRO A 134 -23.42 -22.52 -23.21
C PRO A 134 -24.45 -21.38 -23.21
N THR A 135 -25.75 -21.67 -23.02
CA THR A 135 -26.81 -20.65 -22.91
C THR A 135 -27.33 -20.41 -21.48
N TRP A 136 -26.89 -21.18 -20.47
CA TRP A 136 -27.45 -21.15 -19.11
C TRP A 136 -26.51 -20.43 -18.11
N THR A 137 -26.82 -19.17 -17.80
CA THR A 137 -25.97 -18.29 -16.96
C THR A 137 -25.53 -18.93 -15.64
N PHE A 138 -26.44 -19.61 -14.92
CA PHE A 138 -26.12 -20.26 -13.65
C PHE A 138 -24.97 -21.26 -13.75
N TYR A 139 -24.83 -21.97 -14.89
CA TYR A 139 -23.72 -22.91 -15.07
C TYR A 139 -22.37 -22.19 -15.26
N HIS A 140 -22.34 -21.06 -15.98
CA HIS A 140 -21.13 -20.24 -16.12
C HIS A 140 -20.75 -19.58 -14.79
N ASP A 141 -21.74 -19.12 -14.03
CA ASP A 141 -21.54 -18.57 -12.68
C ASP A 141 -21.03 -19.66 -11.72
N LEU A 142 -21.63 -20.86 -11.75
CA LEU A 142 -21.19 -22.05 -10.99
C LEU A 142 -19.79 -22.51 -11.38
N LEU A 143 -19.43 -22.40 -12.66
CA LEU A 143 -18.08 -22.67 -13.16
C LEU A 143 -17.09 -21.57 -12.76
N GLY A 144 -17.55 -20.34 -12.54
CA GLY A 144 -16.75 -19.16 -12.18
C GLY A 144 -15.95 -18.57 -13.36
N ALA A 145 -16.20 -19.04 -14.58
CA ALA A 145 -15.49 -18.62 -15.80
C ALA A 145 -16.25 -18.98 -17.07
N THR A 146 -15.91 -18.32 -18.18
CA THR A 146 -16.35 -18.68 -19.54
C THR A 146 -15.13 -18.92 -20.44
N ALA A 147 -15.09 -20.07 -21.11
CA ALA A 147 -14.04 -20.38 -22.07
C ALA A 147 -14.18 -19.51 -23.34
N THR A 148 -13.11 -18.83 -23.74
CA THR A 148 -13.11 -17.91 -24.90
C THR A 148 -12.47 -18.51 -26.14
N SER A 149 -11.54 -19.44 -25.96
CA SER A 149 -10.81 -20.13 -27.03
C SER A 149 -10.06 -21.34 -26.48
N ALA A 150 -9.64 -22.25 -27.36
CA ALA A 150 -8.81 -23.41 -27.02
C ALA A 150 -7.58 -23.48 -27.95
N SER A 151 -6.41 -23.78 -27.37
CA SER A 151 -5.16 -24.01 -28.10
C SER A 151 -4.93 -25.51 -28.33
N PRO A 152 -4.46 -25.94 -29.53
CA PRO A 152 -4.21 -27.35 -29.84
C PRO A 152 -3.32 -28.08 -28.82
N VAL A 153 -3.51 -29.40 -28.70
CA VAL A 153 -2.83 -30.26 -27.74
C VAL A 153 -1.30 -30.07 -27.78
N SER A 154 -0.75 -29.51 -26.71
CA SER A 154 0.64 -29.05 -26.65
C SER A 154 1.22 -29.13 -25.23
N PRO A 155 2.55 -29.31 -25.07
CA PRO A 155 3.19 -29.33 -23.76
C PRO A 155 3.33 -27.91 -23.19
N ALA A 156 2.88 -27.72 -21.95
CA ALA A 156 3.12 -26.47 -21.20
C ALA A 156 3.32 -26.73 -19.70
N GLY A 157 3.80 -25.71 -18.99
CA GLY A 157 3.94 -25.74 -17.53
C GLY A 157 2.72 -25.16 -16.82
N ILE A 158 2.42 -25.68 -15.63
CA ILE A 158 1.57 -25.03 -14.64
C ILE A 158 2.37 -24.70 -13.37
N THR A 159 1.96 -23.64 -12.69
CA THR A 159 2.43 -23.19 -11.37
C THR A 159 1.29 -23.28 -10.37
N VAL A 160 1.51 -24.00 -9.28
CA VAL A 160 0.54 -24.20 -8.21
C VAL A 160 0.61 -23.02 -7.24
N ARG A 161 -0.45 -22.21 -7.18
CA ARG A 161 -0.53 -20.99 -6.35
C ARG A 161 -0.80 -21.37 -4.90
N ASP A 162 -1.96 -21.96 -4.66
CA ASP A 162 -2.35 -22.50 -3.35
C ASP A 162 -1.54 -23.75 -3.00
N ARG A 163 -0.94 -23.76 -1.80
CA ARG A 163 -0.12 -24.87 -1.28
C ARG A 163 -0.81 -25.71 -0.20
N VAL A 164 -2.01 -25.35 0.22
CA VAL A 164 -2.77 -25.92 1.36
C VAL A 164 -4.11 -26.55 0.95
N HIS A 165 -4.82 -26.03 -0.06
CA HIS A 165 -6.10 -26.59 -0.50
C HIS A 165 -5.94 -28.05 -0.98
N PRO A 166 -6.85 -28.98 -0.61
CA PRO A 166 -6.68 -30.43 -0.87
C PRO A 166 -6.43 -30.81 -2.33
N ALA A 167 -7.03 -30.09 -3.28
CA ALA A 167 -6.78 -30.31 -4.71
C ALA A 167 -5.40 -29.81 -5.18
N ALA A 168 -4.78 -28.84 -4.50
CA ALA A 168 -3.59 -28.13 -4.97
C ALA A 168 -2.31 -28.59 -4.25
N ALA A 169 -2.36 -28.73 -2.92
CA ALA A 169 -1.25 -29.14 -2.06
C ALA A 169 -0.49 -30.41 -2.53
N PRO A 170 -1.15 -31.48 -3.06
CA PRO A 170 -0.46 -32.70 -3.46
C PRO A 170 0.39 -32.58 -4.74
N MET A 171 0.32 -31.46 -5.47
CA MET A 171 1.09 -31.22 -6.68
C MET A 171 2.43 -30.53 -6.37
N PRO A 172 3.49 -30.78 -7.18
CA PRO A 172 4.72 -29.97 -7.14
C PRO A 172 4.43 -28.49 -7.44
N ARG A 173 5.26 -27.55 -6.94
CA ARG A 173 5.08 -26.09 -7.16
C ARG A 173 5.02 -25.73 -8.66
N THR A 174 5.76 -26.45 -9.50
CA THR A 174 5.64 -26.42 -10.97
C THR A 174 5.60 -27.82 -11.55
N GLN A 175 4.76 -28.03 -12.56
CA GLN A 175 4.56 -29.34 -13.22
C GLN A 175 4.21 -29.12 -14.69
N SER A 176 4.77 -29.91 -15.60
CA SER A 176 4.38 -29.90 -17.02
C SER A 176 3.31 -30.93 -17.32
N PHE A 177 2.38 -30.57 -18.21
CA PHE A 177 1.39 -31.45 -18.82
C PHE A 177 1.34 -31.23 -20.34
N THR A 178 0.73 -32.15 -21.06
CA THR A 178 0.43 -32.01 -22.50
C THR A 178 -1.08 -32.07 -22.64
N GLU A 179 -1.70 -30.94 -22.99
CA GLU A 179 -3.16 -30.78 -23.01
C GLU A 179 -3.60 -29.83 -24.12
N GLU A 180 -4.89 -29.85 -24.44
CA GLU A 180 -5.60 -28.74 -25.07
C GLU A 180 -5.82 -27.65 -24.02
N TRP A 181 -5.39 -26.42 -24.30
CA TRP A 181 -5.37 -25.33 -23.30
C TRP A 181 -6.49 -24.34 -23.59
N TYR A 182 -7.49 -24.30 -22.70
CA TYR A 182 -8.51 -23.25 -22.72
C TYR A 182 -7.96 -21.91 -22.21
N ASN A 183 -8.40 -20.83 -22.85
CA ASN A 183 -8.32 -19.49 -22.32
C ASN A 183 -9.68 -19.11 -21.72
N PHE A 184 -9.67 -18.32 -20.65
CA PHE A 184 -10.87 -17.99 -19.88
C PHE A 184 -11.02 -16.50 -19.66
N THR A 185 -12.24 -15.99 -19.81
CA THR A 185 -12.69 -14.86 -19.00
C THR A 185 -13.12 -15.43 -17.66
N ILE A 186 -12.44 -15.07 -16.58
CA ILE A 186 -12.69 -15.59 -15.22
C ILE A 186 -13.40 -14.52 -14.38
N GLY A 187 -14.27 -14.95 -13.46
CA GLY A 187 -14.86 -14.10 -12.44
C GLY A 187 -13.93 -13.89 -11.24
N THR A 188 -14.46 -14.08 -10.03
CA THR A 188 -13.71 -13.97 -8.77
C THR A 188 -13.42 -15.29 -8.01
N PRO A 189 -13.39 -16.51 -8.64
CA PRO A 189 -13.08 -17.74 -7.91
C PRO A 189 -11.60 -17.77 -7.43
N HIS A 190 -11.32 -18.57 -6.41
CA HIS A 190 -9.97 -18.72 -5.86
C HIS A 190 -9.09 -19.60 -6.76
N VAL A 191 -8.05 -19.01 -7.35
CA VAL A 191 -7.19 -19.67 -8.34
C VAL A 191 -6.12 -20.54 -7.67
N LEU A 192 -6.28 -21.85 -7.81
CA LEU A 192 -5.41 -22.87 -7.25
C LEU A 192 -4.12 -23.07 -8.07
N ALA A 193 -4.21 -22.94 -9.41
CA ALA A 193 -3.06 -23.07 -10.30
C ALA A 193 -3.23 -22.26 -11.60
N THR A 194 -2.10 -21.75 -12.11
CA THR A 194 -2.00 -20.96 -13.35
C THR A 194 -1.02 -21.60 -14.35
N GLY A 195 -1.06 -21.22 -15.62
CA GLY A 195 -0.11 -21.65 -16.66
C GLY A 195 -0.79 -22.00 -17.99
N GLY A 196 -0.21 -22.95 -18.73
CA GLY A 196 -0.70 -23.33 -20.06
C GLY A 196 0.06 -22.63 -21.20
N SER A 197 -0.49 -22.70 -22.42
CA SER A 197 0.20 -22.24 -23.64
C SER A 197 0.20 -20.73 -23.90
N VAL A 198 -0.57 -19.95 -23.14
CA VAL A 198 -0.77 -18.50 -23.39
C VAL A 198 -0.04 -17.59 -22.38
N GLY A 199 0.20 -18.06 -21.14
CA GLY A 199 0.99 -17.29 -20.17
C GLY A 199 1.13 -17.98 -18.82
N PRO A 200 2.08 -17.54 -17.97
CA PRO A 200 2.33 -18.14 -16.65
C PRO A 200 1.19 -17.88 -15.64
N ASP A 201 0.41 -16.82 -15.85
CA ASP A 201 -0.64 -16.35 -14.92
C ASP A 201 -2.07 -16.72 -15.35
N GLN A 202 -2.27 -17.29 -16.56
CA GLN A 202 -3.57 -17.78 -17.04
C GLN A 202 -4.12 -18.85 -16.07
N PRO A 203 -5.32 -18.68 -15.47
CA PRO A 203 -5.90 -19.70 -14.58
C PRO A 203 -6.15 -21.03 -15.30
N ILE A 204 -5.80 -22.13 -14.65
CA ILE A 204 -5.97 -23.52 -15.12
C ILE A 204 -6.79 -24.37 -14.14
N ALA A 205 -6.72 -24.10 -12.83
CA ALA A 205 -7.60 -24.73 -11.85
C ALA A 205 -7.95 -23.75 -10.74
N TRP A 206 -9.19 -23.82 -10.25
CA TRP A 206 -9.75 -22.93 -9.24
C TRP A 206 -10.89 -23.60 -8.48
N CYS A 207 -11.34 -22.96 -7.40
CA CYS A 207 -12.52 -23.35 -6.65
C CYS A 207 -13.27 -22.13 -6.11
N GLN A 208 -14.54 -22.32 -5.77
CA GLN A 208 -15.38 -21.30 -5.17
C GLN A 208 -16.49 -21.92 -4.31
N ASP A 209 -16.82 -21.25 -3.22
CA ASP A 209 -18.06 -21.47 -2.48
C ASP A 209 -19.17 -20.69 -3.20
N PHE A 210 -20.19 -21.38 -3.74
CA PHE A 210 -21.15 -20.80 -4.70
C PHE A 210 -22.59 -21.09 -4.29
N GLN A 211 -23.32 -20.03 -3.93
CA GLN A 211 -24.73 -20.06 -3.48
C GLN A 211 -25.05 -21.12 -2.39
N GLY A 212 -24.07 -21.45 -1.54
CA GLY A 212 -24.18 -22.47 -0.49
C GLY A 212 -23.58 -23.84 -0.86
N GLY A 213 -23.37 -24.12 -2.14
CA GLY A 213 -22.65 -25.29 -2.64
C GLY A 213 -21.15 -25.04 -2.82
N ARG A 214 -20.41 -26.06 -3.27
CA ARG A 214 -18.97 -26.01 -3.53
C ARG A 214 -18.67 -26.36 -4.98
N SER A 215 -17.95 -25.50 -5.69
CA SER A 215 -17.53 -25.72 -7.08
C SER A 215 -16.02 -25.79 -7.19
N PHE A 216 -15.51 -26.84 -7.84
CA PHE A 216 -14.11 -26.99 -8.22
C PHE A 216 -14.00 -27.25 -9.72
N TYR A 217 -13.04 -26.61 -10.38
CA TYR A 217 -12.75 -26.82 -11.79
C TYR A 217 -11.26 -27.07 -12.05
N THR A 218 -10.98 -27.92 -13.03
CA THR A 218 -9.65 -28.08 -13.61
C THR A 218 -9.71 -28.17 -15.14
N GLY A 219 -8.94 -27.34 -15.82
CA GLY A 219 -8.76 -27.36 -17.28
C GLY A 219 -7.92 -28.53 -17.78
N LEU A 220 -7.32 -29.30 -16.88
CA LEU A 220 -6.60 -30.53 -17.17
C LEU A 220 -7.59 -31.71 -17.33
N GLY A 221 -7.24 -32.69 -18.15
CA GLY A 221 -8.06 -33.88 -18.39
C GLY A 221 -8.59 -34.03 -19.81
N HIS A 222 -8.11 -33.24 -20.78
CA HIS A 222 -8.32 -33.51 -22.21
C HIS A 222 -7.68 -34.85 -22.60
N SER A 223 -6.41 -35.04 -22.21
CA SER A 223 -5.57 -36.11 -22.71
C SER A 223 -5.66 -37.35 -21.83
N ALA A 224 -5.87 -38.52 -22.45
CA ALA A 224 -5.84 -39.80 -21.74
C ALA A 224 -4.49 -40.09 -21.04
N GLY A 225 -3.42 -39.41 -21.46
CA GLY A 225 -2.11 -39.41 -20.80
C GLY A 225 -2.11 -38.76 -19.41
N THR A 226 -2.83 -37.65 -19.21
CA THR A 226 -2.85 -36.88 -17.95
C THR A 226 -3.40 -37.70 -16.78
N TYR A 227 -4.41 -38.53 -17.04
CA TYR A 227 -4.94 -39.55 -16.12
C TYR A 227 -3.93 -40.64 -15.71
N SER A 228 -2.72 -40.64 -16.27
CA SER A 228 -1.60 -41.50 -15.86
C SER A 228 -0.58 -40.79 -14.95
N ALA A 229 -0.62 -39.45 -14.85
CA ALA A 229 0.24 -38.68 -13.96
C ALA A 229 -0.25 -38.74 -12.51
N SER A 230 0.65 -39.05 -11.57
CA SER A 230 0.33 -39.14 -10.14
C SER A 230 -0.17 -37.79 -9.57
N ALA A 231 0.44 -36.68 -9.99
CA ALA A 231 0.03 -35.33 -9.58
C ALA A 231 -1.44 -35.04 -9.94
N PHE A 232 -1.85 -35.28 -11.20
CA PHE A 232 -3.22 -35.04 -11.63
C PHE A 232 -4.24 -35.97 -10.95
N ARG A 233 -3.89 -37.24 -10.68
CA ARG A 233 -4.76 -38.14 -9.90
C ARG A 233 -5.05 -37.61 -8.51
N LYS A 234 -4.04 -37.08 -7.82
CA LYS A 234 -4.21 -36.48 -6.49
C LYS A 234 -4.95 -35.14 -6.54
N HIS A 235 -4.74 -34.35 -7.59
CA HIS A 235 -5.48 -33.12 -7.85
C HIS A 235 -6.99 -33.37 -8.03
N LEU A 236 -7.34 -34.32 -8.91
CA LEU A 236 -8.73 -34.74 -9.15
C LEU A 236 -9.36 -35.39 -7.91
N LEU A 237 -8.60 -36.18 -7.16
CA LEU A 237 -9.04 -36.72 -5.87
C LEU A 237 -9.38 -35.57 -4.90
N GLY A 238 -8.43 -34.69 -4.59
CA GLY A 238 -8.63 -33.60 -3.64
C GLY A 238 -9.74 -32.63 -4.04
N GLY A 239 -9.96 -32.42 -5.35
CA GLY A 239 -11.10 -31.65 -5.87
C GLY A 239 -12.45 -32.32 -5.60
N ILE A 240 -12.56 -33.64 -5.82
CA ILE A 240 -13.76 -34.42 -5.50
C ILE A 240 -14.00 -34.45 -3.99
N GLN A 241 -12.98 -34.73 -3.18
CA GLN A 241 -13.07 -34.83 -1.73
C GLN A 241 -13.43 -33.48 -1.07
N TRP A 242 -12.95 -32.37 -1.61
CA TRP A 242 -13.33 -31.04 -1.12
C TRP A 242 -14.76 -30.67 -1.55
N ALA A 243 -15.14 -30.90 -2.82
CA ALA A 243 -16.48 -30.58 -3.31
C ALA A 243 -17.57 -31.35 -2.55
N SER A 244 -17.35 -32.65 -2.25
CA SER A 244 -18.23 -33.45 -1.39
C SER A 244 -18.17 -33.07 0.09
N GLY A 245 -17.10 -32.42 0.54
CA GLY A 245 -16.90 -32.03 1.94
C GLY A 245 -16.28 -33.11 2.82
N GLN A 246 -15.66 -34.15 2.24
CA GLN A 246 -14.84 -35.13 2.97
C GLN A 246 -13.65 -34.46 3.68
N VAL A 247 -13.15 -33.35 3.12
CA VAL A 247 -11.99 -32.60 3.61
C VAL A 247 -12.26 -31.09 3.58
N ALA A 248 -11.75 -30.39 4.58
CA ALA A 248 -11.75 -28.93 4.61
C ALA A 248 -10.74 -28.35 3.61
N GLY A 249 -11.07 -27.19 3.05
CA GLY A 249 -10.23 -26.40 2.15
C GLY A 249 -10.88 -25.04 1.95
N ASP A 250 -10.09 -23.99 1.78
CA ASP A 250 -10.60 -22.61 1.77
C ASP A 250 -10.47 -21.94 0.40
N CYS A 251 -11.60 -21.81 -0.29
CA CYS A 251 -11.72 -21.09 -1.57
C CYS A 251 -12.11 -19.61 -1.40
N GLY A 252 -12.00 -19.07 -0.18
CA GLY A 252 -12.24 -17.67 0.12
C GLY A 252 -10.97 -16.80 0.20
N ALA A 253 -9.78 -17.40 0.22
CA ALA A 253 -8.55 -16.73 0.65
C ALA A 253 -8.08 -15.58 -0.25
N THR A 254 -8.44 -15.56 -1.54
CA THR A 254 -8.16 -14.42 -2.44
C THR A 254 -9.41 -13.59 -2.77
N VAL A 255 -10.54 -13.88 -2.12
CA VAL A 255 -11.81 -13.20 -2.37
C VAL A 255 -11.88 -12.00 -1.42
N GLN A 256 -11.66 -10.79 -1.95
CA GLN A 256 -11.58 -9.56 -1.14
C GLN A 256 -12.81 -9.33 -0.24
N GLY A 257 -14.01 -9.74 -0.67
CA GLY A 257 -15.24 -9.63 0.12
C GLY A 257 -15.27 -10.45 1.42
N ASN A 258 -14.27 -11.33 1.62
CA ASN A 258 -14.01 -12.07 2.86
C ASN A 258 -12.97 -11.37 3.75
N TYR A 259 -12.61 -10.11 3.49
CA TYR A 259 -11.73 -9.31 4.33
C TYR A 259 -12.44 -8.00 4.71
N GLU A 260 -12.06 -7.43 5.85
CA GLU A 260 -12.46 -6.07 6.24
C GLU A 260 -11.25 -5.28 6.76
N LYS A 261 -11.14 -4.01 6.35
CA LYS A 261 -10.20 -3.02 6.89
C LYS A 261 -10.93 -2.20 7.94
N VAL A 262 -10.47 -2.27 9.18
CA VAL A 262 -11.04 -1.60 10.35
C VAL A 262 -10.08 -0.50 10.79
N THR A 263 -10.50 0.76 10.67
CA THR A 263 -9.78 1.91 11.22
C THR A 263 -9.78 1.82 12.75
N LEU A 264 -8.59 1.84 13.34
CA LEU A 264 -8.36 1.80 14.80
C LEU A 264 -8.10 3.20 15.37
N ASN A 265 -7.50 4.08 14.57
CA ASN A 265 -7.35 5.49 14.87
C ASN A 265 -7.22 6.29 13.55
N ASP A 266 -8.17 7.18 13.29
CA ASP A 266 -8.20 8.13 12.17
C ASP A 266 -7.49 9.46 12.48
N GLU A 267 -6.87 9.58 13.66
CA GLU A 267 -6.06 10.74 14.06
C GLU A 267 -4.68 10.28 14.61
N PRO A 268 -3.79 9.66 13.80
CA PRO A 268 -2.50 9.13 14.30
C PRO A 268 -1.46 10.20 14.60
N GLY A 269 -1.56 11.40 14.01
CA GLY A 269 -0.48 12.38 13.94
C GLY A 269 0.26 12.27 12.61
N GLU A 270 1.54 12.64 12.55
CA GLU A 270 2.44 12.36 11.41
C GLU A 270 3.14 11.00 11.63
N PRO A 271 2.60 9.87 11.14
CA PRO A 271 2.96 8.55 11.67
C PRO A 271 4.26 7.99 11.09
N MET A 272 5.01 7.22 11.89
CA MET A 272 6.25 6.58 11.43
C MET A 272 6.24 5.06 11.58
N THR A 273 6.15 4.51 12.80
CA THR A 273 6.16 3.05 13.02
C THR A 273 5.11 2.60 14.03
N LEU A 274 4.80 1.30 14.01
CA LEU A 274 3.90 0.61 14.93
C LEU A 274 4.57 -0.61 15.56
N ALA A 275 4.08 -1.02 16.73
CA ALA A 275 4.43 -2.29 17.36
C ALA A 275 3.21 -2.88 18.08
N VAL A 276 2.79 -4.08 17.70
CA VAL A 276 1.62 -4.78 18.25
C VAL A 276 2.03 -5.51 19.53
N LEU A 277 1.39 -5.15 20.65
CA LEU A 277 1.69 -5.71 21.95
C LEU A 277 1.11 -7.14 22.07
N PRO A 278 1.70 -8.03 22.90
CA PRO A 278 1.21 -9.40 23.14
C PRO A 278 -0.19 -9.53 23.79
N ASP A 279 -0.97 -8.45 23.83
CA ASP A 279 -2.34 -8.32 24.31
C ASP A 279 -3.26 -7.53 23.34
N GLY A 280 -2.84 -7.30 22.09
CA GLY A 280 -3.64 -6.69 21.02
C GLY A 280 -3.73 -5.15 21.05
N ARG A 281 -3.12 -4.51 22.05
CA ARG A 281 -2.83 -3.06 22.01
C ARG A 281 -1.75 -2.77 20.97
N VAL A 282 -1.69 -1.53 20.47
CA VAL A 282 -0.67 -1.13 19.48
C VAL A 282 0.01 0.15 19.95
N LEU A 283 1.34 0.11 20.08
CA LEU A 283 2.14 1.34 20.15
C LEU A 283 2.32 1.88 18.74
N HIS A 284 2.26 3.19 18.56
CA HIS A 284 2.76 3.87 17.35
C HIS A 284 3.34 5.23 17.71
N ASN A 285 4.08 5.84 16.80
CA ASN A 285 4.74 7.12 17.05
C ASN A 285 4.55 8.12 15.90
N THR A 286 4.67 9.41 16.25
CA THR A 286 4.84 10.48 15.26
C THR A 286 6.31 10.83 15.05
N ARG A 287 6.68 11.36 13.88
CA ARG A 287 8.02 11.92 13.65
C ARG A 287 8.32 13.07 14.60
N THR A 288 7.30 13.87 14.93
CA THR A 288 7.38 15.03 15.82
C THR A 288 7.65 14.72 17.30
N GLY A 289 7.64 13.44 17.71
CA GLY A 289 8.08 13.01 19.05
C GLY A 289 7.02 12.38 19.94
N GLN A 290 5.75 12.32 19.51
CA GLN A 290 4.68 11.69 20.29
C GLN A 290 4.76 10.16 20.19
N VAL A 291 4.51 9.47 21.29
CA VAL A 291 4.22 8.02 21.31
C VAL A 291 2.78 7.81 21.79
N ARG A 292 2.01 7.02 21.07
CA ARG A 292 0.58 6.75 21.29
C ARG A 292 0.34 5.26 21.54
N LEU A 293 -0.73 4.92 22.26
CA LEU A 293 -1.08 3.55 22.63
C LEU A 293 -2.56 3.24 22.34
N TYR A 294 -2.83 2.61 21.20
CA TYR A 294 -4.17 2.10 20.88
C TYR A 294 -4.58 0.96 21.84
N THR A 295 -5.82 1.01 22.33
CA THR A 295 -6.39 0.01 23.24
C THR A 295 -7.74 -0.53 22.74
N PRO A 296 -7.83 -1.81 22.30
CA PRO A 296 -9.06 -2.38 21.74
C PRO A 296 -10.29 -2.31 22.66
N ALA A 297 -10.11 -2.41 23.98
CA ALA A 297 -11.21 -2.39 24.94
C ALA A 297 -11.95 -1.04 25.03
N THR A 298 -11.30 0.05 24.62
CA THR A 298 -11.83 1.43 24.67
C THR A 298 -11.94 2.09 23.31
N GLY A 299 -11.25 1.58 22.29
CA GLY A 299 -11.14 2.23 20.96
C GLY A 299 -10.33 3.53 20.98
N LEU A 300 -9.49 3.74 22.01
CA LEU A 300 -8.72 4.98 22.19
C LEU A 300 -7.24 4.78 21.89
N SER A 301 -6.60 5.81 21.32
CA SER A 301 -5.16 5.87 21.04
C SER A 301 -4.49 7.15 21.58
N PRO A 302 -4.55 7.42 22.90
CA PRO A 302 -3.98 8.62 23.50
C PRO A 302 -2.45 8.68 23.37
N VAL A 303 -1.91 9.90 23.43
CA VAL A 303 -0.48 10.15 23.63
C VAL A 303 -0.09 9.71 25.05
N ILE A 304 0.94 8.88 25.15
CA ILE A 304 1.48 8.33 26.41
C ILE A 304 2.91 8.82 26.71
N ALA A 305 3.55 9.47 25.75
CA ALA A 305 4.80 10.21 25.92
C ALA A 305 4.96 11.25 24.81
N ASP A 306 5.67 12.32 25.12
CA ASP A 306 6.13 13.33 24.16
C ASP A 306 7.63 13.55 24.38
N ILE A 307 8.41 13.48 23.30
CA ILE A 307 9.87 13.32 23.34
C ILE A 307 10.52 14.48 22.56
N PRO A 308 11.27 15.39 23.22
CA PRO A 308 11.88 16.55 22.56
C PRO A 308 12.91 16.16 21.47
N VAL A 309 12.45 16.14 20.22
CA VAL A 309 13.25 15.82 19.03
C VAL A 309 13.61 17.05 18.19
N TYR A 310 14.68 16.92 17.41
CA TYR A 310 15.04 17.80 16.30
C TYR A 310 14.27 17.36 15.04
N THR A 311 13.68 18.29 14.30
CA THR A 311 12.63 18.02 13.30
C THR A 311 12.83 18.70 11.94
N HIS A 312 14.05 19.17 11.65
CA HIS A 312 14.44 19.66 10.33
C HIS A 312 14.55 18.46 9.36
N ASP A 313 14.24 18.66 8.07
CA ASP A 313 14.19 17.60 7.06
C ASP A 313 13.36 16.38 7.52
N GLU A 314 13.79 15.17 7.15
CA GLU A 314 13.26 13.87 7.62
C GLU A 314 13.51 13.60 9.12
N ASP A 315 14.31 14.39 9.83
CA ASP A 315 14.78 14.06 11.18
C ASP A 315 13.63 14.11 12.21
N GLY A 316 13.75 13.33 13.30
CA GLY A 316 12.69 13.21 14.32
C GLY A 316 12.73 11.91 15.12
N LEU A 317 11.62 11.52 15.73
CA LEU A 317 11.40 10.18 16.31
C LEU A 317 11.02 9.22 15.18
N GLN A 318 11.96 8.36 14.78
CA GLN A 318 11.79 7.50 13.62
C GLN A 318 11.12 6.17 13.95
N SER A 319 11.33 5.63 15.15
CA SER A 319 10.83 4.31 15.51
C SER A 319 10.44 4.17 16.98
N VAL A 320 9.33 3.46 17.21
CA VAL A 320 8.95 2.83 18.47
C VAL A 320 8.87 1.30 18.26
N ALA A 321 9.52 0.53 19.12
CA ALA A 321 9.55 -0.94 19.03
C ALA A 321 9.50 -1.58 20.43
N VAL A 322 9.23 -2.88 20.52
CA VAL A 322 9.19 -3.60 21.81
C VAL A 322 10.21 -4.72 21.89
N ASP A 323 10.77 -4.92 23.09
CA ASP A 323 11.72 -6.00 23.38
C ASP A 323 11.08 -7.39 23.12
N ALA A 324 11.82 -8.36 22.59
CA ALA A 324 11.31 -9.74 22.47
C ALA A 324 10.84 -10.34 23.81
N GLY A 325 11.31 -9.82 24.96
CA GLY A 325 10.83 -10.17 26.30
C GLY A 325 9.69 -9.29 26.87
N PHE A 326 9.08 -8.39 26.08
CA PHE A 326 8.21 -7.29 26.51
C PHE A 326 7.10 -7.72 27.48
N LYS A 327 6.46 -8.87 27.22
CA LYS A 327 5.41 -9.45 28.09
C LYS A 327 5.82 -9.56 29.56
N THR A 328 7.12 -9.68 29.84
CA THR A 328 7.69 -9.71 31.19
C THR A 328 8.46 -8.44 31.57
N ASN A 329 9.11 -7.78 30.61
CA ASN A 329 10.08 -6.73 30.93
C ASN A 329 9.62 -5.29 30.59
N LYS A 330 8.57 -5.11 29.79
CA LYS A 330 7.98 -3.81 29.41
C LYS A 330 9.00 -2.77 28.88
N TRP A 331 10.09 -3.22 28.24
CA TRP A 331 11.04 -2.33 27.55
C TRP A 331 10.51 -1.94 26.16
N VAL A 332 10.33 -0.63 25.96
CA VAL A 332 10.05 0.00 24.66
C VAL A 332 11.36 0.60 24.16
N TYR A 333 11.72 0.33 22.91
CA TYR A 333 12.87 0.92 22.23
C TYR A 333 12.42 2.13 21.41
N LEU A 334 13.32 3.11 21.31
CA LEU A 334 13.12 4.38 20.62
C LEU A 334 14.36 4.67 19.78
N TYR A 335 14.19 5.07 18.52
CA TYR A 335 15.27 5.62 17.70
C TYR A 335 14.88 7.02 17.23
N TYR A 336 15.65 8.03 17.64
CA TYR A 336 15.24 9.43 17.53
C TYR A 336 16.39 10.41 17.35
N ALA A 337 16.06 11.57 16.80
CA ALA A 337 16.91 12.73 16.64
C ALA A 337 16.85 13.64 17.88
N PRO A 338 17.78 13.57 18.85
CA PRO A 338 17.80 14.51 19.97
C PRO A 338 18.01 15.95 19.50
N ARG A 339 17.39 16.90 20.22
CA ARG A 339 17.77 18.32 20.14
C ARG A 339 19.21 18.49 20.64
N LEU A 340 20.02 19.18 19.84
CA LEU A 340 21.43 19.46 20.07
C LEU A 340 21.67 20.96 19.78
N ASN A 341 22.93 21.41 19.82
CA ASN A 341 23.31 22.74 19.34
C ASN A 341 23.43 22.79 17.79
N THR A 342 22.94 21.78 17.08
CA THR A 342 22.84 21.79 15.62
C THR A 342 21.77 22.81 15.22
N PRO A 343 22.04 23.73 14.27
CA PRO A 343 21.09 24.75 13.88
C PRO A 343 19.72 24.17 13.53
N MET A 344 18.70 24.83 14.08
CA MET A 344 17.38 24.92 13.47
C MET A 344 17.30 26.32 12.87
N ASP A 345 16.40 26.47 11.90
CA ASP A 345 15.95 27.75 11.39
C ASP A 345 15.52 28.67 12.56
N ASP A 346 15.94 29.94 12.59
CA ASP A 346 15.54 30.88 13.66
C ASP A 346 14.31 31.67 13.19
N PRO A 347 13.13 31.51 13.86
CA PRO A 347 11.91 32.22 13.46
C PRO A 347 12.00 33.76 13.48
N ALA A 348 13.05 34.34 14.08
CA ALA A 348 13.32 35.77 14.02
C ALA A 348 13.99 36.24 12.70
N THR A 349 14.47 35.33 11.85
CA THR A 349 15.26 35.62 10.63
C THR A 349 14.73 35.00 9.32
N PRO A 350 13.40 35.02 8.99
CA PRO A 350 12.76 34.33 7.85
C PRO A 350 13.40 34.40 6.44
N THR A 351 14.31 35.33 6.20
CA THR A 351 15.03 35.48 4.92
C THR A 351 16.38 34.74 4.90
N ILE A 352 16.73 34.04 5.99
CA ILE A 352 17.95 33.26 6.17
C ILE A 352 17.51 31.94 6.80
N ASN A 353 17.61 30.81 6.09
CA ASN A 353 17.46 29.53 6.76
C ASN A 353 18.76 29.21 7.52
N GLU A 354 18.77 29.39 8.84
CA GLU A 354 19.93 29.00 9.67
C GLU A 354 20.10 27.48 9.80
N GLY A 355 19.01 26.73 9.61
CA GLY A 355 18.91 25.27 9.64
C GLY A 355 19.53 24.60 8.42
N ASP A 356 19.51 25.24 7.25
CA ASP A 356 20.20 24.76 6.04
C ASP A 356 21.72 24.85 6.18
N ALA A 357 22.39 23.75 5.86
CA ALA A 357 23.82 23.71 5.68
C ALA A 357 24.18 24.09 4.23
N PRO A 358 25.17 24.97 4.01
CA PRO A 358 25.45 25.47 2.66
C PRO A 358 25.99 24.34 1.77
N ALA A 359 25.37 24.13 0.60
CA ALA A 359 25.76 23.09 -0.34
C ALA A 359 27.25 23.18 -0.77
N THR A 360 27.80 24.40 -0.82
CA THR A 360 29.24 24.63 -1.07
C THR A 360 29.84 25.67 -0.13
N SER A 361 31.15 25.55 0.13
CA SER A 361 31.94 26.51 0.92
C SER A 361 33.43 26.38 0.61
N ALA A 362 34.17 27.49 0.71
CA ALA A 362 35.65 27.48 0.67
C ALA A 362 36.28 27.18 2.05
N ASP A 363 35.50 27.28 3.13
CA ASP A 363 35.88 26.90 4.50
C ASP A 363 35.11 25.63 4.90
N PRO A 364 35.78 24.48 5.08
CA PRO A 364 35.11 23.22 5.41
C PRO A 364 34.56 23.17 6.85
N THR A 365 34.97 24.09 7.74
CA THR A 365 34.50 24.10 9.14
C THR A 365 33.06 24.63 9.27
N VAL A 366 32.50 25.23 8.21
CA VAL A 366 31.10 25.70 8.19
C VAL A 366 30.11 24.56 8.45
N TRP A 367 30.48 23.31 8.09
CA TRP A 367 29.64 22.13 8.29
C TRP A 367 29.77 21.51 9.69
N ASP A 368 30.73 21.94 10.50
CA ASP A 368 30.95 21.37 11.84
C ASP A 368 29.80 21.73 12.80
N LYS A 369 29.12 22.87 12.61
CA LYS A 369 27.94 23.24 13.41
C LYS A 369 26.75 22.30 13.21
N PHE A 370 26.68 21.56 12.10
CA PHE A 370 25.56 20.67 11.76
C PHE A 370 25.79 19.20 12.12
N LYS A 371 26.93 18.85 12.75
CA LYS A 371 27.23 17.46 13.13
C LYS A 371 26.28 16.99 14.22
N GLY A 372 25.36 16.10 13.83
CA GLY A 372 24.35 15.50 14.70
C GLY A 372 24.64 14.03 15.01
N TYR A 373 23.70 13.43 15.73
CA TYR A 373 23.55 11.98 15.81
C TYR A 373 22.12 11.64 16.16
N ASN A 374 21.67 10.46 15.70
CA ASN A 374 20.42 9.85 16.13
C ASN A 374 20.71 8.72 17.12
N GLN A 375 19.82 8.59 18.10
CA GLN A 375 20.03 7.88 19.36
C GLN A 375 19.10 6.68 19.46
N LEU A 376 19.67 5.47 19.55
CA LEU A 376 18.93 4.26 19.91
C LEU A 376 18.90 4.14 21.45
N SER A 377 17.72 4.20 22.03
CA SER A 377 17.50 4.07 23.48
C SER A 377 16.39 3.06 23.79
N ARG A 378 16.22 2.74 25.07
CA ARG A 378 15.01 2.10 25.56
C ARG A 378 14.55 2.66 26.91
N VAL A 379 13.24 2.62 27.14
CA VAL A 379 12.52 3.12 28.31
C VAL A 379 11.44 2.13 28.75
N LYS A 380 10.92 2.27 29.97
CA LYS A 380 9.82 1.42 30.47
C LYS A 380 8.46 1.98 30.08
N LEU A 381 7.59 1.11 29.56
CA LEU A 381 6.15 1.34 29.66
C LEU A 381 5.70 1.05 31.09
N VAL A 382 5.14 2.06 31.76
CA VAL A 382 4.45 1.93 33.05
C VAL A 382 2.95 1.95 32.76
N GLU A 383 2.24 0.89 33.16
CA GLU A 383 0.85 0.65 32.72
C GLU A 383 -0.21 1.21 33.67
N THR A 384 0.16 1.59 34.89
CA THR A 384 -0.76 1.99 35.97
C THR A 384 -0.20 3.14 36.81
N PRO A 385 -1.01 4.09 37.30
CA PRO A 385 -2.47 4.17 37.14
C PRO A 385 -2.92 4.58 35.73
N THR A 386 -2.05 5.27 34.99
CA THR A 386 -2.25 5.67 33.59
C THR A 386 -1.04 5.20 32.76
N PRO A 387 -1.22 4.62 31.56
CA PRO A 387 -0.13 4.25 30.68
C PRO A 387 0.77 5.44 30.32
N HIS A 388 2.08 5.31 30.53
CA HIS A 388 3.09 6.30 30.12
C HIS A 388 4.47 5.65 29.91
N LEU A 389 5.36 6.31 29.16
CA LEU A 389 6.78 5.94 29.12
C LEU A 389 7.55 6.66 30.23
N ASP A 390 8.20 5.90 31.12
CA ASP A 390 9.05 6.45 32.17
C ASP A 390 10.44 6.77 31.60
N MET A 391 10.60 8.00 31.11
CA MET A 391 11.86 8.51 30.56
C MET A 391 13.00 8.56 31.59
N ALA A 392 12.73 8.49 32.90
CA ALA A 392 13.80 8.38 33.91
C ALA A 392 14.47 6.98 33.93
N THR A 393 13.91 6.02 33.19
CA THR A 393 14.50 4.68 32.98
C THR A 393 15.37 4.55 31.72
N GLU A 394 15.62 5.66 31.01
CA GLU A 394 16.32 5.64 29.71
C GLU A 394 17.68 4.91 29.78
N GLN A 395 17.88 3.99 28.84
CA GLN A 395 19.17 3.37 28.58
C GLN A 395 19.59 3.66 27.13
N GLN A 396 20.57 4.54 26.96
CA GLN A 396 21.21 4.86 25.68
C GLN A 396 22.10 3.68 25.24
N ILE A 397 21.81 3.12 24.06
CA ILE A 397 22.43 1.88 23.56
C ILE A 397 23.46 2.17 22.47
N LEU A 398 23.08 2.93 21.44
CA LEU A 398 23.90 3.19 20.25
C LEU A 398 23.62 4.60 19.72
N ARG A 399 24.63 5.22 19.09
CA ARG A 399 24.50 6.49 18.35
C ARG A 399 24.97 6.28 16.92
N VAL A 400 24.23 6.85 15.98
CA VAL A 400 24.55 6.93 14.55
C VAL A 400 24.74 8.40 14.24
N ASN A 401 25.95 8.81 13.83
CA ASN A 401 26.24 10.22 13.53
C ASN A 401 25.51 10.65 12.25
N THR A 402 25.13 11.93 12.14
CA THR A 402 24.43 12.53 11.00
C THR A 402 25.03 13.90 10.60
N ASP A 403 24.86 14.28 9.33
CA ASP A 403 25.28 15.56 8.75
C ASP A 403 24.02 16.43 8.48
N ARG A 404 23.42 17.00 9.54
CA ARG A 404 22.12 17.70 9.52
C ARG A 404 22.10 18.96 8.65
N GLY A 405 20.92 19.56 8.49
CA GLY A 405 20.70 20.73 7.64
C GLY A 405 20.80 20.40 6.15
N ASN A 406 20.53 19.14 5.80
CA ASN A 406 20.36 18.65 4.44
C ASN A 406 19.42 17.44 4.55
N CYS A 407 18.36 17.41 3.75
CA CYS A 407 17.74 16.15 3.31
C CYS A 407 18.82 15.31 2.58
N CYS A 408 18.81 13.97 2.60
CA CYS A 408 17.71 13.05 2.91
C CYS A 408 18.22 11.72 3.51
N HIS A 409 17.30 10.78 3.73
CA HIS A 409 17.48 9.37 4.11
C HIS A 409 17.96 9.15 5.55
N VAL A 410 17.04 9.23 6.51
CA VAL A 410 17.27 8.83 7.91
C VAL A 410 17.01 7.34 8.15
N ALA A 411 15.94 6.79 7.55
CA ALA A 411 15.35 5.49 7.92
C ALA A 411 15.13 5.37 9.44
N GLY A 412 15.64 4.32 10.11
CA GLY A 412 15.69 4.27 11.58
C GLY A 412 14.76 3.29 12.28
N GLU A 413 14.09 2.40 11.55
CA GLU A 413 13.25 1.35 12.14
C GLU A 413 14.04 0.33 12.99
N VAL A 414 13.41 -0.18 14.05
CA VAL A 414 13.97 -1.19 14.96
C VAL A 414 13.07 -2.43 15.04
N LYS A 415 13.60 -3.62 14.74
CA LYS A 415 12.91 -4.92 14.84
C LYS A 415 13.78 -5.99 15.52
N PHE A 416 13.19 -7.13 15.88
CA PHE A 416 13.86 -8.21 16.64
C PHE A 416 13.60 -9.60 16.05
N ASP A 417 14.59 -10.51 16.13
CA ASP A 417 14.34 -11.95 15.93
C ASP A 417 13.93 -12.65 17.24
N ALA A 418 13.49 -13.92 17.16
CA ALA A 418 13.11 -14.70 18.35
C ALA A 418 14.31 -15.09 19.25
N ALA A 419 15.55 -14.92 18.78
CA ALA A 419 16.74 -14.98 19.64
C ALA A 419 16.98 -13.63 20.39
N GLY A 420 16.16 -12.62 20.13
CA GLY A 420 16.22 -11.26 20.65
C GLY A 420 17.49 -10.52 20.23
N LEU A 421 18.03 -10.79 19.04
CA LEU A 421 18.95 -9.86 18.40
C LEU A 421 18.14 -8.62 17.96
N LEU A 422 18.67 -7.43 18.20
CA LEU A 422 18.11 -6.17 17.73
C LEU A 422 18.70 -5.87 16.35
N TYR A 423 17.83 -5.51 15.42
CA TYR A 423 18.16 -5.01 14.10
C TYR A 423 17.74 -3.54 14.00
N LEU A 424 18.56 -2.72 13.33
CA LEU A 424 18.29 -1.29 13.09
C LEU A 424 18.72 -0.94 11.67
N VAL A 425 17.83 -0.36 10.87
CA VAL A 425 18.15 0.15 9.53
C VAL A 425 18.50 1.63 9.57
N THR A 426 19.45 2.06 8.75
CA THR A 426 19.91 3.45 8.67
C THR A 426 20.03 3.89 7.22
N GLY A 427 19.48 5.05 6.90
CA GLY A 427 19.69 5.71 5.62
C GLY A 427 21.11 6.27 5.49
N ASP A 428 21.48 6.63 4.27
CA ASP A 428 22.84 7.06 3.92
C ASP A 428 23.13 8.54 4.22
N ASP A 429 22.15 9.30 4.74
CA ASP A 429 22.30 10.70 5.19
C ASP A 429 22.82 11.59 4.04
N THR A 430 22.37 11.36 2.80
CA THR A 430 22.96 11.95 1.59
C THR A 430 21.93 12.60 0.67
N ASN A 431 22.14 13.88 0.39
CA ASN A 431 21.39 14.68 -0.57
C ASN A 431 21.66 14.18 -2.00
N ALA A 432 20.60 14.00 -2.79
CA ALA A 432 20.69 13.62 -4.21
C ALA A 432 20.71 14.82 -5.18
N GLY A 433 20.54 16.06 -4.69
CA GLY A 433 20.53 17.28 -5.50
C GLY A 433 21.80 17.47 -6.33
N GLY A 434 21.66 18.03 -7.54
CA GLY A 434 22.77 18.22 -8.50
C GLY A 434 23.36 16.93 -9.08
N SER A 435 22.89 15.74 -8.68
CA SER A 435 23.37 14.45 -9.24
C SER A 435 22.75 14.10 -10.60
N ASP A 436 21.90 14.96 -11.16
CA ASP A 436 21.01 14.70 -12.30
C ASP A 436 20.10 13.46 -12.10
N GLY A 437 19.78 13.12 -10.84
CA GLY A 437 18.99 11.93 -10.48
C GLY A 437 19.78 10.61 -10.53
N PHE A 438 21.11 10.66 -10.55
CA PHE A 438 22.01 9.50 -10.51
C PHE A 438 22.80 9.43 -9.20
N THR A 439 23.95 8.74 -9.19
CA THR A 439 24.70 8.48 -7.96
C THR A 439 25.41 9.74 -7.42
N PRO A 440 25.18 10.15 -6.14
CA PRO A 440 25.80 11.32 -5.53
C PRO A 440 27.18 10.96 -4.93
N ILE A 441 28.23 11.28 -5.68
CA ILE A 441 29.63 10.97 -5.35
C ILE A 441 30.52 12.24 -5.44
N PHE A 442 30.07 13.35 -4.84
CA PHE A 442 30.73 14.65 -4.98
C PHE A 442 32.00 14.78 -4.11
N GLU A 443 33.16 14.46 -4.69
CA GLU A 443 34.45 14.44 -3.97
C GLU A 443 35.10 15.82 -3.72
N ALA A 444 34.56 16.89 -4.31
CA ALA A 444 35.16 18.22 -4.22
C ALA A 444 35.28 18.69 -2.76
N PRO A 445 36.44 19.19 -2.31
CA PRO A 445 36.65 19.61 -0.91
C PRO A 445 35.83 20.86 -0.52
N THR A 446 35.26 21.54 -1.51
CA THR A 446 34.37 22.68 -1.36
C THR A 446 32.87 22.32 -1.42
N GLN A 447 32.52 21.05 -1.62
CA GLN A 447 31.14 20.56 -1.52
C GLN A 447 30.84 20.10 -0.08
N SER A 448 29.62 20.35 0.38
CA SER A 448 29.08 19.76 1.62
C SER A 448 29.29 18.23 1.62
N PRO A 449 29.75 17.64 2.74
CA PRO A 449 29.83 16.19 2.89
C PRO A 449 28.53 15.46 2.57
N ALA A 450 27.37 16.10 2.75
CA ALA A 450 26.06 15.52 2.50
C ALA A 450 25.80 15.14 1.03
N TYR A 451 26.67 15.46 0.06
CA TYR A 451 26.52 15.10 -1.36
C TYR A 451 27.41 13.91 -1.77
N ASP A 452 27.96 13.16 -0.80
CA ASP A 452 28.88 12.05 -1.05
C ASP A 452 28.48 10.79 -0.27
N ALA A 453 27.70 9.91 -0.92
CA ALA A 453 27.25 8.64 -0.34
C ALA A 453 28.41 7.63 -0.12
N GLN A 454 29.59 7.90 -0.69
CA GLN A 454 30.78 7.06 -0.47
C GLN A 454 31.28 7.15 0.97
N ARG A 455 31.09 8.31 1.61
CA ARG A 455 31.48 8.57 3.02
C ARG A 455 30.68 7.75 4.03
N SER A 456 29.46 7.35 3.66
CA SER A 456 28.44 6.74 4.51
C SER A 456 28.15 5.30 4.07
N ALA A 457 27.28 5.09 3.08
CA ALA A 457 26.75 3.78 2.67
C ALA A 457 27.86 2.75 2.35
N ALA A 458 28.83 3.15 1.53
CA ALA A 458 29.98 2.33 1.14
C ALA A 458 31.16 2.38 2.11
N ASN A 459 31.18 3.29 3.08
CA ASN A 459 32.22 3.33 4.10
C ASN A 459 31.97 2.22 5.12
N THR A 460 32.96 1.34 5.31
CA THR A 460 32.89 0.23 6.27
C THR A 460 33.00 0.68 7.72
N ASN A 461 33.50 1.90 7.97
CA ASN A 461 33.71 2.48 9.30
C ASN A 461 32.56 3.41 9.75
N ASP A 462 31.53 3.57 8.92
CA ASP A 462 30.34 4.36 9.21
C ASP A 462 29.13 3.45 9.52
N LEU A 463 28.13 4.00 10.23
CA LEU A 463 26.88 3.31 10.55
C LEU A 463 25.69 3.68 9.66
N ARG A 464 25.83 4.70 8.79
CA ARG A 464 24.81 5.17 7.84
C ARG A 464 24.79 4.32 6.56
N GLY A 465 23.61 4.14 5.95
CA GLY A 465 23.39 3.30 4.76
C GLY A 465 23.61 1.81 5.03
N LYS A 466 23.13 1.33 6.19
CA LYS A 466 23.38 -0.02 6.73
C LYS A 466 22.10 -0.70 7.23
N ALA A 467 22.18 -2.01 7.40
CA ALA A 467 21.37 -2.71 8.40
C ALA A 467 22.33 -3.20 9.50
N LEU A 468 22.12 -2.74 10.71
CA LEU A 468 22.92 -3.04 11.90
C LEU A 468 22.28 -4.18 12.68
N ARG A 469 23.09 -4.98 13.38
CA ARG A 469 22.60 -6.09 14.21
C ARG A 469 23.42 -6.27 15.47
N ILE A 470 22.78 -6.17 16.64
CA ILE A 470 23.42 -6.18 17.96
C ILE A 470 22.63 -7.06 18.96
N LYS A 471 23.25 -7.46 20.07
CA LYS A 471 22.54 -8.06 21.22
C LYS A 471 22.62 -7.13 22.43
N VAL A 472 21.51 -6.47 22.75
CA VAL A 472 21.40 -5.58 23.91
C VAL A 472 21.38 -6.40 25.21
N ARG A 473 22.14 -5.97 26.22
CA ARG A 473 22.23 -6.59 27.55
C ARG A 473 21.27 -5.93 28.54
N SER A 474 21.09 -6.52 29.72
CA SER A 474 20.20 -5.98 30.77
C SER A 474 20.59 -4.59 31.30
N ASN A 475 21.84 -4.15 31.11
CA ASN A 475 22.36 -2.85 31.56
C ASN A 475 22.43 -1.78 30.45
N GLY A 476 21.76 -1.97 29.31
CA GLY A 476 21.75 -1.01 28.19
C GLY A 476 22.93 -1.14 27.22
N THR A 477 24.09 -1.64 27.67
CA THR A 477 25.21 -1.96 26.76
C THR A 477 24.84 -3.07 25.78
N TYR A 478 25.46 -3.13 24.61
CA TYR A 478 25.26 -4.22 23.64
C TYR A 478 26.55 -5.01 23.37
N GLY A 479 26.41 -6.18 22.75
CA GLY A 479 27.51 -6.96 22.18
C GLY A 479 27.23 -7.36 20.74
N ILE A 480 28.29 -7.73 20.02
CA ILE A 480 28.21 -8.10 18.60
C ILE A 480 27.86 -9.59 18.43
N PRO A 481 26.79 -9.94 17.70
CA PRO A 481 26.45 -11.32 17.39
C PRO A 481 27.34 -11.88 16.26
N ALA A 482 27.51 -13.21 16.25
CA ALA A 482 28.27 -13.89 15.21
C ALA A 482 27.60 -13.77 13.82
N GLY A 483 28.40 -13.68 12.77
CA GLY A 483 27.91 -13.61 11.39
C GLY A 483 27.58 -12.20 10.87
N ASN A 484 27.88 -11.14 11.63
CA ASN A 484 27.98 -9.78 11.10
C ASN A 484 29.13 -9.67 10.08
N LEU A 485 29.07 -8.66 9.19
CA LEU A 485 29.94 -8.54 8.01
C LEU A 485 31.42 -8.36 8.37
N PHE A 486 31.69 -7.58 9.42
CA PHE A 486 33.03 -7.23 9.89
C PHE A 486 33.26 -7.69 11.34
N PRO A 487 33.61 -8.97 11.60
CA PRO A 487 33.78 -9.45 12.96
C PRO A 487 35.02 -8.84 13.62
N GLU A 488 34.85 -8.26 14.82
CA GLU A 488 35.84 -7.48 15.60
C GLU A 488 37.27 -8.01 15.52
N TRP A 489 37.48 -9.33 15.68
CA TRP A 489 38.80 -9.97 15.72
C TRP A 489 39.62 -9.82 14.43
N ARG A 490 38.98 -9.48 13.30
CA ARG A 490 39.67 -9.18 12.03
C ARG A 490 40.17 -7.75 11.96
N ASP A 491 39.48 -6.80 12.58
CA ASP A 491 39.81 -5.39 12.47
C ASP A 491 40.81 -4.93 13.53
N LYS A 492 42.09 -5.02 13.17
CA LYS A 492 43.21 -4.53 13.97
C LYS A 492 43.57 -3.08 13.67
N ALA A 493 42.79 -2.39 12.83
CA ALA A 493 43.11 -1.06 12.31
C ALA A 493 42.03 -0.01 12.62
N GLY A 494 40.86 -0.40 13.11
CA GLY A 494 39.74 0.51 13.39
C GLY A 494 39.14 1.09 12.10
N ARG A 495 38.95 0.24 11.08
CA ARG A 495 38.46 0.58 9.74
C ARG A 495 37.07 0.02 9.44
N THR A 496 36.46 -0.69 10.38
CA THR A 496 35.16 -1.35 10.19
C THR A 496 34.28 -1.27 11.44
N ARG A 497 32.97 -1.16 11.22
CA ARG A 497 31.96 -1.23 12.28
C ARG A 497 31.43 -2.66 12.44
N PRO A 498 31.69 -3.33 13.56
CA PRO A 498 31.26 -4.71 13.76
C PRO A 498 29.74 -4.86 13.95
N GLU A 499 29.03 -3.77 14.17
CA GLU A 499 27.55 -3.70 14.18
C GLU A 499 26.95 -4.01 12.80
N ILE A 500 27.69 -3.80 11.71
CA ILE A 500 27.20 -3.96 10.33
C ILE A 500 26.83 -5.42 10.04
N PHE A 501 25.57 -5.66 9.72
CA PHE A 501 25.10 -6.90 9.11
C PHE A 501 25.00 -6.74 7.59
N LEU A 502 24.30 -5.71 7.10
CA LEU A 502 24.26 -5.32 5.68
C LEU A 502 24.86 -3.91 5.49
N MET A 503 25.51 -3.66 4.35
CA MET A 503 26.00 -2.34 3.94
C MET A 503 25.67 -2.03 2.48
N GLY A 504 25.85 -0.77 2.07
CA GLY A 504 25.59 -0.34 0.69
C GLY A 504 24.09 -0.27 0.39
N LEU A 505 23.32 0.31 1.31
CA LEU A 505 21.91 0.70 1.20
C LEU A 505 21.81 2.24 1.08
N ARG A 506 20.77 2.79 0.43
CA ARG A 506 20.55 4.24 0.33
C ARG A 506 19.53 4.71 1.36
N ASN A 507 18.27 4.30 1.18
CA ASN A 507 17.17 4.62 2.08
C ASN A 507 16.38 3.33 2.37
N PRO A 508 16.90 2.46 3.26
CA PRO A 508 16.25 1.22 3.65
C PRO A 508 15.12 1.52 4.64
N PHE A 509 14.06 2.19 4.17
CA PHE A 509 13.13 2.91 5.01
C PHE A 509 12.31 1.99 5.93
N ARG A 510 11.84 0.83 5.43
CA ARG A 510 11.15 -0.20 6.24
C ARG A 510 11.64 -1.62 6.01
N PHE A 511 11.59 -2.46 7.04
CA PHE A 511 12.00 -3.87 7.05
C PHE A 511 11.31 -4.69 8.15
N GLU A 512 11.22 -6.00 7.97
CA GLU A 512 10.87 -6.93 9.05
C GLU A 512 11.97 -7.99 9.26
N VAL A 513 11.99 -8.61 10.44
CA VAL A 513 12.81 -9.78 10.78
C VAL A 513 11.91 -10.92 11.25
N SER A 514 11.93 -12.07 10.55
CA SER A 514 11.21 -13.25 11.05
C SER A 514 11.87 -13.85 12.28
N ASP A 515 11.09 -14.63 13.05
CA ASP A 515 11.54 -15.44 14.19
C ASP A 515 12.85 -16.21 13.92
N SER A 516 13.06 -16.65 12.67
CA SER A 516 14.23 -17.42 12.22
C SER A 516 15.44 -16.57 11.80
N GLY A 517 15.37 -15.24 11.93
CA GLY A 517 16.46 -14.30 11.65
C GLY A 517 16.64 -13.93 10.17
N TYR A 518 15.61 -14.09 9.33
CA TYR A 518 15.59 -13.56 7.97
C TYR A 518 15.09 -12.12 7.97
N VAL A 519 15.92 -11.21 7.45
CA VAL A 519 15.59 -9.81 7.19
C VAL A 519 14.90 -9.68 5.84
N TYR A 520 13.75 -9.00 5.81
CA TYR A 520 13.00 -8.63 4.60
C TYR A 520 12.94 -7.11 4.49
N LEU A 521 13.68 -6.52 3.55
CA LEU A 521 14.02 -5.09 3.55
C LEU A 521 13.75 -4.48 2.18
N GLY A 522 13.02 -3.36 2.16
CA GLY A 522 12.90 -2.47 1.00
C GLY A 522 14.00 -1.41 1.00
N ASP A 523 14.50 -1.04 -0.17
CA ASP A 523 15.52 0.01 -0.36
C ASP A 523 15.46 0.52 -1.82
N TYR A 524 15.94 1.74 -2.09
CA TYR A 524 15.64 2.49 -3.32
C TYR A 524 16.89 3.23 -3.86
N SER A 525 17.03 3.40 -5.17
CA SER A 525 18.14 4.13 -5.82
C SER A 525 17.69 5.53 -6.33
N PRO A 526 18.53 6.36 -6.97
CA PRO A 526 18.28 7.79 -7.15
C PRO A 526 17.30 8.10 -8.28
N ASP A 527 16.82 9.34 -8.28
CA ASP A 527 15.46 9.67 -8.73
C ASP A 527 15.29 9.93 -10.24
N SER A 528 16.26 9.52 -11.08
CA SER A 528 16.12 9.60 -12.55
C SER A 528 15.10 8.59 -13.08
N ARG A 529 14.05 9.06 -13.76
CA ARG A 529 13.06 8.19 -14.44
C ARG A 529 13.54 7.58 -15.77
N VAL A 530 14.79 7.80 -16.18
CA VAL A 530 15.36 7.25 -17.42
C VAL A 530 16.81 6.78 -17.26
N PRO A 531 17.20 5.68 -17.93
CA PRO A 531 18.59 5.22 -17.96
C PRO A 531 19.51 6.13 -18.76
N SER A 532 20.79 6.21 -18.39
CA SER A 532 21.81 6.98 -19.12
C SER A 532 23.11 6.20 -19.28
N ALA A 533 23.53 5.97 -20.52
CA ALA A 533 24.81 5.34 -20.86
C ALA A 533 26.04 6.11 -20.36
N ALA A 534 25.87 7.37 -19.93
CA ALA A 534 26.92 8.20 -19.34
C ALA A 534 26.92 8.19 -17.80
N ARG A 535 25.88 7.67 -17.12
CA ARG A 535 25.71 7.80 -15.66
C ARG A 535 25.30 6.50 -14.95
N GLY A 536 24.40 5.70 -15.52
CA GLY A 536 23.94 4.44 -14.91
C GLY A 536 22.49 4.07 -15.25
N PRO A 537 21.91 3.11 -14.50
CA PRO A 537 20.50 2.74 -14.62
C PRO A 537 19.58 3.85 -14.10
N GLU A 538 18.30 3.76 -14.48
CA GLU A 538 17.20 4.55 -13.89
C GLU A 538 16.98 4.22 -12.40
N GLY A 539 16.22 5.07 -11.71
CA GLY A 539 15.79 4.85 -10.34
C GLY A 539 15.06 3.53 -10.19
N THR A 540 15.60 2.72 -9.29
CA THR A 540 15.25 1.31 -9.11
C THR A 540 14.93 1.07 -7.65
N GLY A 541 13.85 0.36 -7.36
CA GLY A 541 13.51 -0.18 -6.05
C GLY A 541 13.95 -1.64 -5.96
N ARG A 542 14.37 -2.09 -4.77
CA ARG A 542 14.74 -3.48 -4.51
C ARG A 542 14.11 -4.02 -3.24
N TRP A 543 13.90 -5.32 -3.26
CA TRP A 543 13.52 -6.08 -2.07
C TRP A 543 14.59 -7.14 -1.79
N ILE A 544 15.10 -7.13 -0.56
CA ILE A 544 16.20 -7.95 -0.07
C ILE A 544 15.65 -8.91 1.00
N ALA A 545 15.84 -10.21 0.80
CA ALA A 545 15.53 -11.26 1.76
C ALA A 545 16.82 -11.99 2.17
N THR A 546 17.27 -11.90 3.43
CA THR A 546 18.52 -12.58 3.83
C THR A 546 18.70 -12.79 5.33
N ASN A 547 19.28 -13.94 5.70
CA ASN A 547 19.84 -14.21 7.04
C ASN A 547 21.39 -14.21 7.04
N LYS A 548 22.02 -13.70 5.96
CA LYS A 548 23.49 -13.67 5.77
C LYS A 548 23.92 -12.22 5.54
N ALA A 549 25.04 -11.82 6.16
CA ALA A 549 25.64 -10.51 5.96
C ALA A 549 26.05 -10.24 4.48
N GLY A 550 26.18 -8.97 4.10
CA GLY A 550 26.52 -8.62 2.72
C GLY A 550 26.72 -7.14 2.42
N ASN A 551 27.42 -6.87 1.32
CA ASN A 551 27.41 -5.57 0.65
C ASN A 551 26.36 -5.61 -0.47
N TYR A 552 25.51 -4.57 -0.54
CA TYR A 552 24.49 -4.37 -1.57
C TYR A 552 24.83 -3.19 -2.50
N GLY A 553 26.02 -2.59 -2.34
CA GLY A 553 26.75 -1.91 -3.42
C GLY A 553 26.55 -0.41 -3.58
N TRP A 554 25.54 0.21 -2.96
CA TRP A 554 25.35 1.66 -3.04
C TRP A 554 26.57 2.40 -2.43
N PRO A 555 27.14 3.44 -3.08
CA PRO A 555 26.61 4.16 -4.24
C PRO A 555 27.14 3.70 -5.63
N TYR A 556 28.00 2.69 -5.68
CA TYR A 556 28.68 2.25 -6.91
C TYR A 556 27.82 1.34 -7.80
N CYS A 557 27.04 0.46 -7.18
CA CYS A 557 26.23 -0.54 -7.88
C CYS A 557 24.93 -0.79 -7.14
N TYR A 558 23.83 -0.98 -7.87
CA TYR A 558 22.54 -1.35 -7.28
C TYR A 558 22.29 -2.86 -7.20
N SER A 559 23.04 -3.63 -8.00
CA SER A 559 23.14 -5.09 -7.95
C SER A 559 24.51 -5.50 -8.53
N PRO A 560 24.91 -6.79 -8.48
CA PRO A 560 26.16 -7.26 -9.11
C PRO A 560 26.22 -6.95 -10.61
N ASP A 561 25.06 -6.88 -11.25
CA ASP A 561 24.87 -6.62 -12.67
C ASP A 561 24.21 -5.25 -12.91
N LEU A 562 24.36 -4.27 -12.00
CA LEU A 562 23.84 -2.90 -12.18
C LEU A 562 24.84 -1.85 -11.65
N PRO A 563 25.99 -1.65 -12.28
CA PRO A 563 26.92 -0.56 -11.98
C PRO A 563 26.40 0.81 -12.43
N TYR A 564 26.65 1.84 -11.62
CA TYR A 564 26.75 3.22 -12.10
C TYR A 564 28.09 3.45 -12.82
N LEU A 565 28.22 4.57 -13.52
CA LEU A 565 29.49 5.02 -14.06
C LEU A 565 30.18 5.95 -13.05
N ASP A 566 31.49 5.81 -12.95
CA ASP A 566 32.35 6.76 -12.27
C ASP A 566 32.25 8.13 -12.97
N TYR A 567 31.79 9.17 -12.28
CA TYR A 567 31.45 10.46 -12.90
C TYR A 567 32.08 11.61 -12.12
N ASP A 568 33.08 12.24 -12.75
CA ASP A 568 33.75 13.41 -12.23
C ASP A 568 32.85 14.64 -12.42
N PHE A 569 32.22 15.09 -11.33
CA PHE A 569 31.37 16.28 -11.31
C PHE A 569 32.12 17.60 -11.58
N ALA A 570 33.44 17.65 -11.39
CA ALA A 570 34.26 18.84 -11.60
C ALA A 570 34.67 19.01 -13.07
N THR A 571 34.98 17.92 -13.79
CA THR A 571 35.20 17.96 -15.25
C THR A 571 33.95 17.69 -16.07
N ARG A 572 32.89 17.17 -15.45
CA ARG A 572 31.65 16.65 -16.08
C ARG A 572 31.95 15.56 -17.10
N THR A 573 32.78 14.59 -16.72
CA THR A 573 33.16 13.46 -17.59
C THR A 573 32.93 12.10 -16.91
N SER A 574 32.52 11.12 -17.73
CA SER A 574 32.28 9.75 -17.30
C SER A 574 33.50 8.86 -17.54
N GLY A 575 33.98 8.23 -16.47
CA GLY A 575 34.90 7.11 -16.49
C GLY A 575 34.20 5.77 -16.79
N PRO A 576 34.82 4.63 -16.42
CA PRO A 576 34.24 3.31 -16.63
C PRO A 576 33.08 3.02 -15.64
N PRO A 577 32.23 2.01 -15.93
CA PRO A 577 31.32 1.44 -14.94
C PRO A 577 32.06 0.85 -13.74
N PHE A 578 31.52 1.00 -12.53
CA PHE A 578 32.12 0.47 -11.31
C PHE A 578 32.20 -1.07 -11.30
N ASN A 579 33.25 -1.63 -10.69
CA ASN A 579 33.45 -3.07 -10.57
C ASN A 579 32.65 -3.67 -9.40
N CYS A 580 31.40 -4.07 -9.62
CA CYS A 580 30.54 -4.63 -8.57
C CYS A 580 31.08 -5.94 -7.93
N ALA A 581 32.01 -6.65 -8.60
CA ALA A 581 32.65 -7.86 -8.05
C ALA A 581 33.80 -7.54 -7.07
N ALA A 582 34.36 -6.33 -7.10
CA ALA A 582 35.30 -5.81 -6.12
C ALA A 582 35.24 -4.27 -6.11
N PRO A 583 34.24 -3.66 -5.46
CA PRO A 583 34.07 -2.21 -5.45
C PRO A 583 35.20 -1.55 -4.68
N VAL A 584 35.64 -0.38 -5.15
CA VAL A 584 36.71 0.40 -4.54
C VAL A 584 36.14 1.73 -4.07
N ASN A 585 36.37 2.07 -2.81
CA ASN A 585 35.96 3.33 -2.21
C ASN A 585 37.18 4.25 -2.07
N GLU A 586 37.40 5.08 -3.08
CA GLU A 586 38.53 6.00 -3.19
C GLU A 586 38.22 7.42 -2.67
N SER A 587 36.98 7.67 -2.22
CA SER A 587 36.53 8.97 -1.70
C SER A 587 37.51 9.58 -0.70
N PRO A 588 37.80 10.90 -0.81
CA PRO A 588 38.62 11.61 0.16
C PRO A 588 37.99 11.65 1.57
N ARG A 589 36.72 11.24 1.72
CA ARG A 589 35.99 11.14 2.99
C ARG A 589 35.92 9.70 3.54
N ASN A 590 36.49 8.70 2.87
CA ASN A 590 36.49 7.30 3.33
C ASN A 590 37.40 7.09 4.56
N THR A 591 36.81 6.68 5.68
CA THR A 591 37.53 6.39 6.94
C THR A 591 37.73 4.89 7.19
N GLY A 592 37.37 4.01 6.25
CA GLY A 592 37.36 2.57 6.42
C GLY A 592 38.29 1.78 5.51
N LEU A 593 37.74 0.76 4.86
CA LEU A 593 38.40 -0.06 3.85
C LEU A 593 38.23 0.56 2.46
N THR A 594 39.34 0.68 1.72
CA THR A 594 39.33 1.08 0.30
C THR A 594 38.81 -0.03 -0.60
N GLN A 595 39.05 -1.30 -0.25
CA GLN A 595 38.59 -2.47 -1.00
C GLN A 595 37.38 -3.08 -0.29
N LEU A 596 36.22 -3.09 -0.95
CA LEU A 596 34.95 -3.49 -0.36
C LEU A 596 34.60 -4.96 -0.64
N PRO A 597 33.71 -5.58 0.16
CA PRO A 597 33.15 -6.89 -0.17
C PRO A 597 32.39 -6.86 -1.51
N PRO A 598 32.36 -7.98 -2.27
CA PRO A 598 31.59 -8.08 -3.51
C PRO A 598 30.11 -7.77 -3.27
N VAL A 599 29.48 -7.13 -4.24
CA VAL A 599 28.04 -6.82 -4.21
C VAL A 599 27.24 -8.13 -4.29
N ARG A 600 26.14 -8.20 -3.55
CA ARG A 600 25.17 -9.31 -3.59
C ARG A 600 23.91 -8.90 -4.33
N ALA A 601 23.29 -9.86 -5.01
CA ALA A 601 22.00 -9.66 -5.66
C ALA A 601 20.87 -9.52 -4.62
N PRO A 602 19.93 -8.57 -4.79
CA PRO A 602 18.61 -8.62 -4.15
C PRO A 602 17.74 -9.72 -4.80
N GLN A 603 16.57 -9.99 -4.21
CA GLN A 603 15.62 -10.99 -4.72
C GLN A 603 14.74 -10.44 -5.84
N LEU A 604 14.49 -9.13 -5.82
CA LEU A 604 13.66 -8.41 -6.77
C LEU A 604 14.22 -7.01 -7.00
N THR A 605 14.14 -6.55 -8.25
CA THR A 605 14.34 -5.14 -8.67
C THR A 605 13.23 -4.73 -9.63
N TYR A 606 12.80 -3.47 -9.54
CA TYR A 606 11.78 -2.85 -10.40
C TYR A 606 12.01 -1.34 -10.49
N THR A 607 11.41 -0.67 -11.48
CA THR A 607 11.59 0.77 -11.73
C THR A 607 10.25 1.49 -11.90
N PHE A 608 10.28 2.82 -12.04
CA PHE A 608 9.10 3.65 -12.34
C PHE A 608 8.29 3.09 -13.51
N ASN A 609 9.00 2.72 -14.57
CA ASN A 609 8.49 2.25 -15.85
C ASN A 609 7.99 0.80 -15.85
N ALA A 610 7.92 0.16 -14.68
CA ALA A 610 7.56 -1.26 -14.56
C ALA A 610 8.47 -2.17 -15.40
N LEU A 611 9.79 -2.01 -15.25
CA LEU A 611 10.78 -2.84 -15.93
C LEU A 611 11.73 -3.47 -14.90
N THR A 612 12.40 -4.56 -15.30
CA THR A 612 13.52 -5.13 -14.55
C THR A 612 14.82 -4.64 -15.19
N PRO A 613 15.59 -3.76 -14.55
CA PRO A 613 16.74 -3.12 -15.20
C PRO A 613 17.89 -4.11 -15.43
N CYS A 614 18.62 -3.93 -16.53
CA CYS A 614 19.71 -4.81 -16.97
C CYS A 614 20.80 -4.03 -17.73
N PRO A 615 22.10 -4.41 -17.71
CA PRO A 615 23.18 -3.66 -18.35
C PRO A 615 22.99 -3.42 -19.85
N SER A 616 22.46 -4.42 -20.54
CA SER A 616 22.18 -4.36 -21.98
C SER A 616 21.11 -3.33 -22.37
N ALA A 617 20.30 -2.86 -21.41
CA ALA A 617 19.40 -1.74 -21.62
C ALA A 617 20.15 -0.40 -21.65
N TYR A 618 20.86 -0.05 -20.58
CA TYR A 618 21.33 1.32 -20.36
C TYR A 618 22.74 1.61 -20.83
N LEU A 619 23.61 0.60 -21.00
CA LEU A 619 24.95 0.79 -21.57
C LEU A 619 24.96 0.75 -23.11
N ALA A 620 23.79 0.57 -23.73
CA ALA A 620 23.58 0.71 -25.17
C ALA A 620 23.25 2.17 -25.56
N ASN A 621 23.51 2.53 -26.81
CA ASN A 621 23.11 3.83 -27.37
C ASN A 621 22.41 3.62 -28.73
N PRO A 622 21.10 3.91 -28.85
CA PRO A 622 20.20 4.32 -27.77
C PRO A 622 19.98 3.19 -26.74
N PRO A 623 19.51 3.51 -25.52
CA PRO A 623 19.04 2.50 -24.58
C PRO A 623 17.90 1.65 -25.16
N VAL A 624 17.77 0.41 -24.69
CA VAL A 624 16.70 -0.54 -25.07
C VAL A 624 15.98 -1.08 -23.83
N ALA A 625 14.76 -1.58 -23.96
CA ALA A 625 14.04 -2.18 -22.83
C ALA A 625 14.54 -3.61 -22.51
N CYS A 626 14.47 -3.99 -21.22
CA CYS A 626 14.61 -5.38 -20.77
C CYS A 626 13.21 -6.04 -20.66
N ASP A 627 13.13 -7.37 -20.71
CA ASP A 627 11.89 -8.09 -20.38
C ASP A 627 11.47 -7.82 -18.92
N PHE A 628 10.21 -7.47 -18.68
CA PHE A 628 9.72 -7.26 -17.32
C PHE A 628 9.36 -8.57 -16.63
N LYS A 629 10.00 -8.83 -15.48
CA LYS A 629 9.81 -10.07 -14.73
C LYS A 629 8.54 -10.09 -13.86
N TRP A 630 7.98 -8.92 -13.51
CA TRP A 630 6.95 -8.79 -12.46
C TRP A 630 5.78 -7.86 -12.82
N PRO A 631 5.04 -8.09 -13.93
CA PRO A 631 3.92 -7.26 -14.42
C PRO A 631 2.97 -6.76 -13.33
N THR A 632 2.70 -7.60 -12.32
CA THR A 632 1.87 -7.33 -11.14
C THR A 632 2.16 -6.01 -10.43
N LEU A 633 3.42 -5.56 -10.36
CA LEU A 633 3.80 -4.34 -9.61
C LEU A 633 3.32 -3.03 -10.26
N GLY A 634 2.97 -3.07 -11.55
CA GLY A 634 2.55 -1.88 -12.33
C GLY A 634 3.64 -0.81 -12.48
N THR A 635 3.22 0.35 -13.00
CA THR A 635 4.00 1.61 -13.11
C THR A 635 3.63 2.56 -11.97
N GLY A 636 4.49 3.55 -11.68
CA GLY A 636 4.21 4.61 -10.71
C GLY A 636 5.49 5.23 -10.17
N GLY A 637 5.45 5.79 -8.96
CA GLY A 637 6.67 6.12 -8.19
C GLY A 637 7.48 4.87 -7.82
N VAL A 638 8.50 5.01 -6.99
CA VAL A 638 9.26 3.86 -6.47
C VAL A 638 9.52 4.03 -4.96
N GLY A 639 8.65 3.46 -4.14
CA GLY A 639 8.68 3.49 -2.68
C GLY A 639 8.62 2.09 -2.05
N PRO A 640 9.66 1.25 -2.21
CA PRO A 640 9.67 -0.12 -1.73
C PRO A 640 9.72 -0.20 -0.20
N MET A 641 8.64 -0.67 0.41
CA MET A 641 8.56 -0.93 1.85
C MET A 641 8.84 -2.42 2.13
N GLY A 642 9.76 -2.70 3.05
CA GLY A 642 9.74 -3.99 3.74
C GLY A 642 8.46 -4.14 4.57
N GLY A 643 8.20 -5.37 5.03
CA GLY A 643 6.98 -5.69 5.74
C GLY A 643 6.94 -7.17 6.15
N PRO A 644 5.87 -7.60 6.84
CA PRO A 644 5.94 -8.79 7.68
C PRO A 644 5.69 -10.12 6.97
N GLN A 645 6.38 -11.16 7.43
CA GLN A 645 6.10 -12.56 7.07
C GLN A 645 4.88 -13.05 7.86
N TYR A 646 3.95 -13.74 7.20
CA TYR A 646 2.88 -14.46 7.86
C TYR A 646 3.31 -15.91 8.19
N ASP A 647 3.25 -16.28 9.47
CA ASP A 647 3.42 -17.65 10.00
C ASP A 647 2.04 -18.17 10.42
N TYR A 648 1.51 -19.18 9.69
CA TYR A 648 0.17 -19.68 9.95
C TYR A 648 0.12 -20.67 11.13
N SER A 649 -0.27 -20.15 12.29
CA SER A 649 -0.58 -21.00 13.45
C SER A 649 -2.01 -21.57 13.39
N ALA A 650 -2.11 -22.84 12.99
CA ALA A 650 -3.34 -23.64 13.14
C ALA A 650 -3.80 -23.82 14.61
N ARG A 651 -2.98 -23.42 15.59
CA ARG A 651 -3.30 -23.46 17.03
C ARG A 651 -3.77 -22.12 17.59
N LEU A 652 -3.76 -21.06 16.78
CA LEU A 652 -4.18 -19.73 17.20
C LEU A 652 -5.71 -19.67 17.25
N ASP A 653 -6.24 -19.43 18.45
CA ASP A 653 -7.67 -19.32 18.74
C ASP A 653 -8.21 -17.96 18.28
N SER A 654 -8.34 -17.83 16.97
CA SER A 654 -8.82 -16.66 16.24
C SER A 654 -9.54 -17.18 14.99
N GLU A 655 -10.84 -16.95 14.89
CA GLU A 655 -11.63 -17.33 13.70
C GLU A 655 -11.34 -16.40 12.51
N THR A 656 -10.72 -15.25 12.76
CA THR A 656 -10.53 -14.17 11.78
C THR A 656 -9.07 -13.87 11.44
N LYS A 657 -8.13 -14.72 11.89
CA LYS A 657 -6.74 -14.72 11.40
C LYS A 657 -6.67 -14.95 9.89
N PHE A 658 -5.61 -14.46 9.26
CA PHE A 658 -5.37 -14.72 7.84
C PHE A 658 -5.34 -16.23 7.52
N PRO A 659 -5.84 -16.65 6.34
CA PRO A 659 -5.91 -18.06 5.97
C PRO A 659 -4.52 -18.63 5.66
N ALA A 660 -4.36 -19.94 5.85
CA ALA A 660 -3.13 -20.69 5.58
C ALA A 660 -2.60 -20.58 4.13
N TYR A 661 -3.41 -20.06 3.21
CA TYR A 661 -2.97 -19.67 1.86
C TYR A 661 -1.84 -18.62 1.89
N TYR A 662 -1.73 -17.80 2.94
CA TYR A 662 -0.66 -16.79 3.08
C TYR A 662 0.53 -17.23 3.92
N ASP A 663 0.59 -18.48 4.37
CA ASP A 663 1.74 -19.05 5.07
C ASP A 663 3.03 -18.88 4.22
N ASP A 664 4.14 -18.48 4.86
CA ASP A 664 5.41 -18.10 4.22
C ASP A 664 5.35 -16.94 3.19
N ALA A 665 4.23 -16.22 3.09
CA ALA A 665 4.18 -14.97 2.32
C ALA A 665 4.71 -13.79 3.16
N VAL A 666 5.46 -12.91 2.51
CA VAL A 666 5.88 -11.62 3.09
C VAL A 666 5.03 -10.51 2.47
N VAL A 667 4.46 -9.64 3.29
CA VAL A 667 3.76 -8.44 2.84
C VAL A 667 4.81 -7.40 2.41
N PHE A 668 4.67 -6.87 1.20
CA PHE A 668 5.47 -5.79 0.65
C PHE A 668 4.55 -4.61 0.34
N GLY A 669 4.88 -3.44 0.85
CA GLY A 669 4.16 -2.20 0.57
C GLY A 669 4.85 -1.42 -0.55
N GLU A 670 4.06 -0.73 -1.36
CA GLU A 670 4.56 0.30 -2.27
C GLU A 670 3.96 1.64 -1.85
N PHE A 671 4.78 2.45 -1.17
CA PHE A 671 4.40 3.73 -0.57
C PHE A 671 3.92 4.74 -1.62
N THR A 672 4.42 4.64 -2.85
CA THR A 672 4.18 5.60 -3.95
C THR A 672 3.23 5.09 -5.03
N ARG A 673 2.45 4.04 -4.70
CA ARG A 673 1.47 3.40 -5.60
C ARG A 673 0.24 2.85 -4.88
N ASP A 674 0.11 3.11 -3.57
CA ASP A 674 -1.03 2.74 -2.72
C ASP A 674 -1.45 1.26 -2.82
N ARG A 675 -0.46 0.37 -2.72
CA ARG A 675 -0.65 -1.07 -2.94
C ARG A 675 0.14 -1.93 -1.97
N LEU A 676 -0.47 -3.05 -1.61
CA LEU A 676 0.19 -4.16 -0.93
C LEU A 676 0.34 -5.36 -1.87
N PHE A 677 1.40 -6.14 -1.65
CA PHE A 677 1.71 -7.33 -2.42
C PHE A 677 2.13 -8.48 -1.51
N ALA A 678 1.68 -9.70 -1.84
CA ALA A 678 2.15 -10.92 -1.22
C ALA A 678 3.38 -11.45 -1.98
N MET A 679 4.56 -11.21 -1.43
CA MET A 679 5.82 -11.81 -1.89
C MET A 679 5.86 -13.27 -1.46
N ARG A 680 5.71 -14.19 -2.41
CA ARG A 680 5.69 -15.63 -2.14
C ARG A 680 7.10 -16.16 -1.95
N THR A 681 7.46 -16.57 -0.73
CA THR A 681 8.79 -17.14 -0.45
C THR A 681 8.74 -18.67 -0.33
N ASP A 682 9.87 -19.29 0.05
CA ASP A 682 9.93 -20.64 0.62
C ASP A 682 10.25 -20.62 2.13
N GLY A 683 9.67 -19.63 2.81
CA GLY A 683 9.86 -19.25 4.22
C GLY A 683 11.18 -18.54 4.52
N ARG A 684 11.89 -18.11 3.46
CA ARG A 684 13.33 -17.78 3.46
C ARG A 684 13.70 -16.81 2.31
N ASP A 685 14.96 -16.85 1.89
CA ASP A 685 15.61 -15.97 0.91
C ASP A 685 15.25 -16.20 -0.57
N ARG A 686 14.24 -17.02 -0.93
CA ARG A 686 13.90 -17.28 -2.34
C ARG A 686 12.47 -16.86 -2.69
N LEU A 687 12.36 -15.75 -3.42
CA LEU A 687 11.11 -15.30 -4.05
C LEU A 687 10.67 -16.28 -5.16
N LEU A 688 9.40 -16.70 -5.09
CA LEU A 688 8.72 -17.64 -5.98
C LEU A 688 7.61 -17.00 -6.82
N GLY A 689 7.20 -15.77 -6.51
CA GLY A 689 6.11 -15.05 -7.17
C GLY A 689 5.71 -13.78 -6.42
N VAL A 690 5.01 -12.87 -7.10
CA VAL A 690 4.45 -11.63 -6.54
C VAL A 690 2.97 -11.59 -6.90
N GLU A 691 2.10 -11.45 -5.91
CA GLU A 691 0.64 -11.45 -6.05
C GLU A 691 0.06 -10.15 -5.45
N PRO A 692 -1.00 -9.54 -6.03
CA PRO A 692 -1.69 -8.41 -5.40
C PRO A 692 -2.28 -8.84 -4.05
N LEU A 693 -2.17 -7.99 -3.03
CA LEU A 693 -2.77 -8.23 -1.72
C LEU A 693 -3.78 -7.12 -1.43
N LEU A 694 -5.08 -7.44 -1.49
CA LEU A 694 -6.15 -6.55 -1.06
C LEU A 694 -6.21 -5.18 -1.79
N ASN A 695 -5.71 -5.10 -3.02
CA ASN A 695 -5.63 -3.87 -3.84
C ASN A 695 -6.98 -3.32 -4.35
N GLY A 696 -8.10 -3.69 -3.72
CA GLY A 696 -9.39 -3.02 -3.86
C GLY A 696 -9.92 -2.46 -2.54
N PHE A 697 -9.13 -2.50 -1.46
CA PHE A 697 -9.20 -1.48 -0.42
C PHE A 697 -8.42 -0.24 -0.92
N VAL A 698 -8.81 0.94 -0.43
CA VAL A 698 -7.95 2.11 -0.52
C VAL A 698 -6.85 1.97 0.51
N TRP A 699 -5.62 2.21 0.07
CA TRP A 699 -4.44 2.36 0.91
C TRP A 699 -3.92 3.79 0.68
N ASP A 700 -3.37 4.42 1.71
CA ASP A 700 -2.91 5.82 1.61
C ASP A 700 -1.47 5.93 2.13
N ASN A 701 -0.51 5.67 1.23
CA ASN A 701 0.93 5.59 1.48
C ASN A 701 1.30 4.67 2.67
N PRO A 702 1.25 3.32 2.51
CA PRO A 702 1.51 2.36 3.57
C PRO A 702 2.89 2.55 4.23
N MET A 703 2.89 2.95 5.51
CA MET A 703 4.03 3.49 6.24
C MET A 703 4.70 2.46 7.16
N ASP A 704 3.92 1.58 7.80
CA ASP A 704 4.43 0.44 8.58
C ASP A 704 3.37 -0.67 8.69
N MET A 705 3.78 -1.92 8.89
CA MET A 705 2.94 -3.11 8.89
C MET A 705 3.46 -4.19 9.85
N GLU A 706 2.57 -4.82 10.62
CA GLU A 706 2.93 -5.94 11.50
C GLU A 706 1.76 -6.95 11.62
N PHE A 707 2.06 -8.24 11.78
CA PHE A 707 1.04 -9.24 12.10
C PHE A 707 0.86 -9.35 13.61
N GLY A 708 -0.37 -9.14 14.10
CA GLY A 708 -0.71 -9.23 15.51
C GLY A 708 -0.74 -10.65 16.06
N PRO A 709 -0.76 -10.82 17.40
CA PRO A 709 -0.85 -12.13 18.06
C PRO A 709 -2.19 -12.86 17.83
N ASP A 710 -3.17 -12.18 17.24
CA ASP A 710 -4.47 -12.67 16.76
C ASP A 710 -4.45 -13.11 15.28
N GLY A 711 -3.34 -12.88 14.57
CA GLY A 711 -3.16 -13.20 13.16
C GLY A 711 -3.83 -12.20 12.21
N HIS A 712 -4.13 -10.98 12.68
CA HIS A 712 -4.60 -9.86 11.86
C HIS A 712 -3.41 -9.03 11.36
N LEU A 713 -3.55 -8.39 10.19
CA LEU A 713 -2.52 -7.50 9.63
C LEU A 713 -2.81 -6.06 10.09
N TYR A 714 -1.94 -5.50 10.92
CA TYR A 714 -2.00 -4.10 11.31
C TYR A 714 -1.23 -3.27 10.28
N VAL A 715 -1.78 -2.12 9.87
CA VAL A 715 -1.20 -1.22 8.87
C VAL A 715 -1.34 0.22 9.35
N LEU A 716 -0.22 0.93 9.37
CA LEU A 716 -0.13 2.37 9.62
C LEU A 716 0.07 3.07 8.27
N GLU A 717 -0.71 4.13 8.03
CA GLU A 717 -0.82 4.82 6.74
C GLU A 717 -0.47 6.30 6.91
N TYR A 718 0.36 6.84 6.02
CA TYR A 718 0.85 8.22 6.16
C TYR A 718 -0.15 9.26 5.66
N GLY A 719 -0.99 8.93 4.68
CA GLY A 719 -1.91 9.88 4.04
C GLY A 719 -1.23 10.88 3.10
N ASN A 720 -2.05 11.63 2.36
CA ASN A 720 -1.61 12.45 1.24
C ASN A 720 -1.12 13.84 1.68
N GLY A 721 0.17 13.97 1.99
CA GLY A 721 0.80 15.21 2.45
C GLY A 721 2.01 14.92 3.32
N PHE A 722 2.72 15.95 3.82
CA PHE A 722 4.08 15.78 4.37
C PHE A 722 4.29 16.60 5.64
N PHE A 723 5.07 16.04 6.56
CA PHE A 723 5.52 16.69 7.81
C PHE A 723 4.37 17.18 8.71
N ARG A 724 3.19 16.52 8.61
CA ARG A 724 1.95 16.85 9.34
C ARG A 724 1.13 15.59 9.65
N ALA A 725 0.07 15.76 10.43
CA ALA A 725 -1.05 14.82 10.40
C ALA A 725 -1.86 15.04 9.11
N ASN A 726 -1.85 14.07 8.19
CA ASN A 726 -2.63 14.12 6.96
C ASN A 726 -4.08 13.62 7.19
N PRO A 727 -5.09 14.09 6.45
CA PRO A 727 -6.50 13.69 6.67
C PRO A 727 -6.79 12.20 6.42
N GLU A 728 -6.00 11.53 5.58
CA GLU A 728 -6.15 10.11 5.26
C GLU A 728 -5.29 9.20 6.15
N ALA A 729 -4.41 9.78 6.98
CA ALA A 729 -3.50 9.06 7.84
C ALA A 729 -4.29 8.25 8.89
N GLN A 730 -4.02 6.94 8.99
CA GLN A 730 -4.69 6.10 9.98
C GLN A 730 -3.82 4.95 10.47
N LEU A 731 -4.08 4.52 11.71
CA LEU A 731 -3.80 3.15 12.13
C LEU A 731 -5.03 2.31 11.79
N SER A 732 -4.84 1.24 11.02
CA SER A 732 -5.89 0.29 10.66
C SER A 732 -5.45 -1.16 10.93
N MET A 733 -6.43 -2.07 10.91
CA MET A 733 -6.22 -3.51 10.98
C MET A 733 -7.08 -4.21 9.94
N VAL A 734 -6.53 -5.22 9.28
CA VAL A 734 -7.24 -6.13 8.39
C VAL A 734 -7.35 -7.51 9.02
N ARG A 735 -8.54 -8.09 8.91
CA ARG A 735 -8.83 -9.47 9.33
C ARG A 735 -9.71 -10.19 8.32
N TYR A 736 -9.70 -11.53 8.41
CA TYR A 736 -10.41 -12.43 7.50
C TYR A 736 -11.78 -12.78 8.08
N VAL A 737 -12.86 -12.52 7.34
CA VAL A 737 -14.25 -12.52 7.83
C VAL A 737 -15.20 -13.28 6.90
N LYS A 738 -14.71 -14.36 6.29
CA LYS A 738 -15.50 -15.30 5.46
C LYS A 738 -16.77 -15.82 6.16
N ASN A 739 -16.73 -15.97 7.49
CA ASN A 739 -17.83 -16.51 8.30
C ASN A 739 -18.81 -15.44 8.81
N GLY A 740 -18.76 -14.23 8.25
CA GLY A 740 -19.56 -13.07 8.63
C GLY A 740 -18.69 -11.97 9.23
N ARG A 741 -19.04 -10.73 8.87
CA ARG A 741 -18.28 -9.51 9.16
C ARG A 741 -18.70 -8.92 10.51
N SER A 742 -18.06 -7.84 10.95
CA SER A 742 -18.58 -7.05 12.07
C SER A 742 -19.32 -5.81 11.55
N PRO A 743 -20.27 -5.25 12.32
CA PRO A 743 -20.87 -3.98 11.97
C PRO A 743 -19.79 -2.89 11.87
N VAL A 744 -19.92 -1.97 10.93
CA VAL A 744 -19.01 -0.84 10.78
C VAL A 744 -19.48 0.29 11.68
N ALA A 745 -18.72 0.60 12.73
CA ALA A 745 -18.97 1.77 13.56
C ALA A 745 -18.46 3.06 12.89
N ARG A 746 -19.26 4.12 12.95
CA ARG A 746 -18.88 5.49 12.59
C ARG A 746 -19.44 6.44 13.62
N ALA A 747 -18.57 7.26 14.21
CA ALA A 747 -18.94 8.31 15.15
C ALA A 747 -18.35 9.65 14.68
N ALA A 748 -19.19 10.68 14.63
CA ALA A 748 -18.77 12.07 14.51
C ALA A 748 -19.24 12.86 15.74
N ALA A 749 -18.53 13.93 16.07
CA ALA A 749 -18.83 14.81 17.19
C ALA A 749 -18.60 16.27 16.77
N THR A 750 -19.46 17.19 17.19
CA THR A 750 -19.30 18.62 16.88
C THR A 750 -19.90 19.52 17.97
N PRO A 751 -19.13 20.45 18.56
CA PRO A 751 -17.66 20.56 18.49
C PRO A 751 -16.96 19.43 19.29
N THR A 752 -15.70 19.16 19.01
CA THR A 752 -14.84 18.26 19.81
C THR A 752 -14.14 18.97 20.98
N SER A 753 -14.21 20.30 21.05
CA SER A 753 -13.56 21.10 22.09
C SER A 753 -14.38 22.35 22.44
N GLY A 754 -14.10 22.96 23.59
CA GLY A 754 -14.67 24.25 24.02
C GLY A 754 -14.97 24.36 25.51
N ARG A 755 -15.38 25.57 25.94
CA ARG A 755 -15.69 25.89 27.35
C ARG A 755 -16.90 25.12 27.90
N ALA A 756 -16.84 24.73 29.18
CA ALA A 756 -18.02 24.27 29.91
C ALA A 756 -19.05 25.41 30.11
N PRO A 757 -20.37 25.14 30.02
CA PRO A 757 -20.98 23.87 29.64
C PRO A 757 -20.95 23.66 28.11
N LEU A 758 -20.24 22.61 27.65
CA LEU A 758 -20.09 22.32 26.24
C LEU A 758 -21.20 21.37 25.79
N THR A 759 -22.04 21.79 24.85
CA THR A 759 -23.06 20.93 24.25
C THR A 759 -22.57 20.41 22.90
N VAL A 760 -22.32 19.10 22.85
CA VAL A 760 -21.83 18.40 21.67
C VAL A 760 -22.98 17.67 20.99
N ARG A 761 -23.03 17.76 19.66
CA ARG A 761 -23.88 16.90 18.82
C ARG A 761 -23.05 15.72 18.35
N PHE A 762 -23.63 14.54 18.41
CA PHE A 762 -23.02 13.32 17.92
C PHE A 762 -23.84 12.77 16.76
N SER A 763 -23.18 12.11 15.83
CA SER A 763 -23.81 11.43 14.69
C SER A 763 -23.23 10.03 14.53
N SER A 764 -24.09 9.06 14.29
CA SER A 764 -23.72 7.70 13.89
C SER A 764 -23.71 7.50 12.37
N ALA A 765 -23.76 8.58 11.57
CA ALA A 765 -23.90 8.50 10.12
C ALA A 765 -22.77 7.67 9.48
N GLY A 766 -23.15 6.78 8.54
CA GLY A 766 -22.24 5.79 7.96
C GLY A 766 -22.07 4.51 8.79
N THR A 767 -22.68 4.41 9.98
CA THR A 767 -22.80 3.14 10.71
C THR A 767 -23.77 2.21 10.00
N ALA A 768 -23.35 0.98 9.70
CA ALA A 768 -24.15 -0.04 9.03
C ALA A 768 -23.58 -1.44 9.31
N ASP A 769 -24.34 -2.49 9.00
CA ASP A 769 -23.77 -3.84 8.88
C ASP A 769 -23.40 -4.13 7.41
N PRO A 770 -22.21 -4.70 7.12
CA PRO A 770 -21.86 -5.18 5.79
C PRO A 770 -22.64 -6.41 5.29
N ASP A 771 -23.25 -7.21 6.19
CA ASP A 771 -23.84 -8.50 5.85
C ASP A 771 -25.36 -8.36 5.50
N PRO A 772 -25.80 -8.76 4.27
CA PRO A 772 -27.15 -8.47 3.82
C PRO A 772 -28.27 -9.16 4.61
N GLY A 773 -28.95 -8.38 5.45
CA GLY A 773 -30.11 -8.81 6.23
C GLY A 773 -29.92 -8.63 7.73
N ASP A 774 -28.69 -8.40 8.20
CA ASP A 774 -28.42 -8.06 9.58
C ASP A 774 -28.79 -6.60 9.91
N SER A 775 -29.11 -6.35 11.18
CA SER A 775 -29.61 -5.08 11.69
C SER A 775 -28.79 -4.61 12.89
N VAL A 776 -28.33 -3.36 12.85
CA VAL A 776 -27.52 -2.78 13.92
C VAL A 776 -28.35 -2.13 15.03
N SER A 777 -27.80 -2.16 16.24
CA SER A 777 -28.24 -1.42 17.42
C SER A 777 -27.11 -0.52 17.92
N LEU A 778 -27.46 0.65 18.44
CA LEU A 778 -26.51 1.69 18.87
C LEU A 778 -26.54 1.84 20.39
N GLY A 779 -25.37 2.02 21.01
CA GLY A 779 -25.23 2.43 22.40
C GLY A 779 -24.11 3.45 22.55
N TRP A 780 -24.47 4.70 22.86
CA TRP A 780 -23.55 5.78 23.19
C TRP A 780 -23.28 5.83 24.70
N ASP A 781 -22.01 5.85 25.08
CA ASP A 781 -21.52 6.27 26.41
C ASP A 781 -20.77 7.58 26.21
N PHE A 782 -21.28 8.71 26.73
CA PHE A 782 -20.66 10.01 26.51
C PHE A 782 -19.56 10.33 27.52
N THR A 783 -19.47 9.59 28.61
CA THR A 783 -18.57 9.88 29.74
C THR A 783 -17.39 8.92 29.85
N GLY A 784 -17.50 7.73 29.27
CA GLY A 784 -16.54 6.64 29.36
C GLY A 784 -16.66 5.81 30.64
N ASP A 785 -17.81 5.86 31.33
CA ASP A 785 -18.02 5.14 32.60
C ASP A 785 -18.53 3.69 32.44
N GLY A 786 -18.89 3.30 31.21
CA GLY A 786 -19.45 2.00 30.87
C GLY A 786 -20.98 1.94 30.80
N THR A 787 -21.68 3.05 31.05
CA THR A 787 -23.13 3.18 30.96
C THR A 787 -23.56 3.69 29.58
N VAL A 788 -24.62 3.13 29.01
CA VAL A 788 -25.23 3.66 27.78
C VAL A 788 -26.18 4.82 28.14
N ASP A 789 -25.80 6.03 27.75
CA ASP A 789 -26.56 7.28 27.90
C ASP A 789 -27.66 7.45 26.84
N SER A 790 -27.43 6.99 25.60
CA SER A 790 -28.39 7.11 24.49
C SER A 790 -28.25 5.97 23.47
N THR A 791 -29.34 5.70 22.74
CA THR A 791 -29.39 4.76 21.61
C THR A 791 -29.82 5.46 20.30
N ASP A 792 -29.86 6.80 20.28
CA ASP A 792 -30.27 7.58 19.12
C ASP A 792 -29.14 7.66 18.07
N ALA A 793 -29.50 7.90 16.80
CA ALA A 793 -28.53 8.08 15.72
C ALA A 793 -27.86 9.47 15.71
N GLU A 794 -28.57 10.51 16.18
CA GLU A 794 -28.14 11.91 16.20
C GLU A 794 -28.32 12.56 17.60
N PRO A 795 -27.73 12.01 18.68
CA PRO A 795 -27.95 12.53 20.03
C PRO A 795 -27.15 13.81 20.33
N SER A 796 -27.51 14.49 21.42
CA SER A 796 -26.76 15.63 21.95
C SER A 796 -26.55 15.52 23.45
N PHE A 797 -25.32 15.74 23.91
CA PHE A 797 -24.94 15.68 25.32
C PHE A 797 -24.29 16.99 25.77
N THR A 798 -24.49 17.38 27.03
CA THR A 798 -23.93 18.62 27.60
C THR A 798 -22.97 18.31 28.74
N TYR A 799 -21.68 18.46 28.47
CA TYR A 799 -20.62 18.36 29.45
C TYR A 799 -20.58 19.61 30.33
N THR A 800 -20.92 19.48 31.61
CA THR A 800 -21.09 20.61 32.54
C THR A 800 -19.84 20.95 33.37
N ALA A 801 -18.80 20.12 33.31
CA ALA A 801 -17.52 20.31 33.99
C ALA A 801 -16.36 20.24 32.98
N ASN A 802 -15.23 20.84 33.34
CA ASN A 802 -14.01 20.75 32.54
C ASN A 802 -13.36 19.37 32.72
N GLY A 803 -12.83 18.81 31.64
CA GLY A 803 -12.21 17.49 31.58
C GLY A 803 -12.07 17.01 30.14
N VAL A 804 -11.26 15.96 29.94
CA VAL A 804 -11.23 15.20 28.68
C VAL A 804 -12.17 14.01 28.83
N TYR A 805 -13.19 13.95 27.99
CA TYR A 805 -14.18 12.87 27.93
C TYR A 805 -13.98 12.04 26.67
N ASN A 806 -14.40 10.78 26.68
CA ASN A 806 -14.24 9.88 25.54
C ASN A 806 -15.61 9.31 25.15
N ALA A 807 -16.29 10.01 24.24
CA ALA A 807 -17.62 9.63 23.77
C ALA A 807 -17.52 8.41 22.86
N ARG A 808 -18.05 7.28 23.33
CA ARG A 808 -17.95 5.96 22.71
C ARG A 808 -19.29 5.54 22.11
N LEU A 809 -19.34 5.35 20.80
CA LEU A 809 -20.40 4.57 20.15
C LEU A 809 -19.98 3.09 20.14
N THR A 810 -20.82 2.24 20.73
CA THR A 810 -20.77 0.78 20.52
C THR A 810 -21.92 0.39 19.60
N VAL A 811 -21.60 -0.37 18.54
CA VAL A 811 -22.57 -0.88 17.56
C VAL A 811 -22.63 -2.39 17.68
N THR A 812 -23.83 -2.97 17.81
CA THR A 812 -24.03 -4.43 17.89
C THR A 812 -25.00 -4.89 16.80
N ASP A 813 -24.62 -5.92 16.03
CA ASP A 813 -25.46 -6.52 14.97
C ASP A 813 -26.52 -7.49 15.54
N SER A 814 -27.29 -8.13 14.66
CA SER A 814 -28.26 -9.18 15.03
C SER A 814 -27.63 -10.56 15.28
N THR A 815 -26.34 -10.75 15.00
CA THR A 815 -25.59 -11.99 15.29
C THR A 815 -24.94 -11.97 16.68
N GLY A 816 -24.77 -10.79 17.28
CA GLY A 816 -24.10 -10.53 18.55
C GLY A 816 -22.67 -10.01 18.42
N ARG A 817 -22.18 -9.69 17.22
CA ARG A 817 -20.87 -9.06 17.01
C ARG A 817 -20.93 -7.56 17.27
N THR A 818 -19.79 -6.99 17.67
CA THR A 818 -19.69 -5.58 18.06
C THR A 818 -18.53 -4.86 17.40
N ALA A 819 -18.74 -3.58 17.06
CA ALA A 819 -17.68 -2.63 16.77
C ALA A 819 -17.82 -1.37 17.65
N VAL A 820 -16.73 -0.60 17.72
CA VAL A 820 -16.62 0.60 18.56
C VAL A 820 -16.00 1.73 17.75
N ALA A 821 -16.55 2.93 17.87
CA ALA A 821 -15.93 4.17 17.41
C ALA A 821 -15.97 5.19 18.56
N THR A 822 -14.88 5.91 18.80
CA THR A 822 -14.74 6.80 19.96
C THR A 822 -14.25 8.17 19.53
N ARG A 823 -14.76 9.24 20.16
CA ARG A 823 -14.32 10.63 19.95
C ARG A 823 -13.93 11.28 21.27
N THR A 824 -12.72 11.85 21.29
CA THR A 824 -12.19 12.62 22.42
C THR A 824 -12.86 13.99 22.43
N ILE A 825 -13.39 14.40 23.58
CA ILE A 825 -14.02 15.71 23.79
C ILE A 825 -13.26 16.47 24.88
N THR A 826 -12.61 17.57 24.53
CA THR A 826 -11.84 18.39 25.47
C THR A 826 -12.67 19.57 25.98
N VAL A 827 -13.09 19.52 27.24
CA VAL A 827 -13.98 20.52 27.84
C VAL A 827 -13.20 21.43 28.78
N GLY A 828 -13.24 22.73 28.51
CA GLY A 828 -12.50 23.77 29.24
C GLY A 828 -11.48 24.52 28.37
N ASN A 829 -11.00 23.89 27.30
CA ASN A 829 -10.19 24.48 26.24
C ASN A 829 -10.90 24.31 24.90
N THR A 830 -10.81 25.29 24.01
CA THR A 830 -11.21 25.16 22.60
C THR A 830 -9.95 24.87 21.78
N ALA A 831 -10.05 24.12 20.69
CA ALA A 831 -8.94 24.06 19.74
C ALA A 831 -8.84 25.40 19.00
N PRO A 832 -7.62 25.88 18.68
CA PRO A 832 -7.46 27.00 17.76
C PRO A 832 -7.99 26.62 16.38
N VAL A 833 -8.31 27.63 15.57
CA VAL A 833 -8.55 27.47 14.12
C VAL A 833 -7.46 28.20 13.37
N VAL A 834 -6.75 27.50 12.49
CA VAL A 834 -5.68 28.01 11.62
C VAL A 834 -6.16 28.02 10.17
N GLU A 835 -5.79 29.06 9.42
CA GLU A 835 -6.16 29.22 8.01
C GLU A 835 -5.04 29.91 7.23
N VAL A 836 -4.52 29.27 6.19
CA VAL A 836 -3.55 29.84 5.24
C VAL A 836 -4.32 30.68 4.22
N VAL A 837 -4.53 31.96 4.56
CA VAL A 837 -5.26 32.94 3.74
C VAL A 837 -4.49 33.32 2.48
N THR A 838 -3.17 33.22 2.51
CA THR A 838 -2.26 33.45 1.38
C THR A 838 -1.01 32.59 1.60
N PRO A 839 -0.44 31.94 0.56
CA PRO A 839 -0.98 31.80 -0.81
C PRO A 839 -2.31 31.02 -0.81
N ALA A 840 -3.09 31.12 -1.88
CA ALA A 840 -4.34 30.35 -2.01
C ALA A 840 -4.06 28.96 -2.61
N THR A 841 -4.81 27.94 -2.20
CA THR A 841 -4.64 26.58 -2.73
C THR A 841 -4.98 26.52 -4.22
N GLY A 842 -4.00 26.13 -5.02
CA GLY A 842 -4.04 26.11 -6.49
C GLY A 842 -3.48 27.37 -7.17
N SER A 843 -3.07 28.40 -6.41
CA SER A 843 -2.39 29.59 -6.97
C SER A 843 -0.97 29.27 -7.49
N PHE A 844 -0.27 30.24 -8.10
CA PHE A 844 0.95 29.97 -8.90
C PHE A 844 2.22 30.71 -8.44
N PHE A 845 3.40 30.14 -8.76
CA PHE A 845 4.74 30.70 -8.48
C PHE A 845 5.79 30.32 -9.56
N ASP A 846 6.92 31.02 -9.58
CA ASP A 846 8.16 30.66 -10.30
C ASP A 846 9.32 30.32 -9.34
N TRP A 847 10.21 29.40 -9.71
CA TRP A 847 11.35 29.01 -8.86
C TRP A 847 12.32 30.18 -8.61
N GLY A 848 12.62 30.44 -7.34
CA GLY A 848 13.36 31.63 -6.89
C GLY A 848 12.47 32.79 -6.44
N ASP A 849 11.14 32.70 -6.58
CA ASP A 849 10.21 33.63 -5.95
C ASP A 849 10.31 33.57 -4.42
N THR A 850 10.06 34.70 -3.75
CA THR A 850 9.79 34.73 -2.31
C THR A 850 8.29 34.66 -2.08
N ILE A 851 7.79 33.49 -1.66
CA ILE A 851 6.37 33.20 -1.51
C ILE A 851 5.80 34.01 -0.33
N PRO A 852 4.87 34.95 -0.55
CA PRO A 852 4.24 35.68 0.55
C PRO A 852 3.21 34.78 1.24
N PHE A 853 3.18 34.83 2.57
CA PHE A 853 2.16 34.13 3.35
C PHE A 853 1.37 35.07 4.26
N THR A 854 0.15 34.67 4.57
CA THR A 854 -0.69 35.26 5.62
C THR A 854 -1.53 34.17 6.24
N VAL A 855 -1.37 33.97 7.55
CA VAL A 855 -2.08 32.97 8.34
C VAL A 855 -3.05 33.71 9.25
N ARG A 856 -4.33 33.33 9.20
CA ARG A 856 -5.32 33.73 10.19
C ARG A 856 -5.40 32.63 11.24
N VAL A 857 -5.26 33.02 12.50
CA VAL A 857 -5.51 32.13 13.65
C VAL A 857 -6.59 32.78 14.52
N THR A 858 -7.52 31.98 15.02
CA THR A 858 -8.49 32.42 16.04
C THR A 858 -8.57 31.41 17.16
N ASP A 859 -8.42 31.90 18.39
CA ASP A 859 -8.51 31.10 19.61
C ASP A 859 -9.32 31.86 20.69
N PRO A 860 -10.33 31.24 21.33
CA PRO A 860 -11.15 31.91 22.35
C PRO A 860 -10.47 32.13 23.71
N GLU A 861 -9.45 31.33 24.03
CA GLU A 861 -8.71 31.28 25.30
C GLU A 861 -7.53 32.28 25.31
N ASP A 862 -6.64 32.20 24.32
CA ASP A 862 -5.44 33.05 24.18
C ASP A 862 -5.80 34.49 23.73
N GLY A 863 -6.93 34.65 23.03
CA GLY A 863 -7.60 35.94 22.81
C GLY A 863 -6.97 36.83 21.73
N VAL A 864 -5.79 37.41 21.99
CA VAL A 864 -4.99 38.10 20.95
C VAL A 864 -3.80 37.21 20.65
N ILE A 865 -3.86 36.55 19.48
CA ILE A 865 -2.85 35.58 19.06
C ILE A 865 -1.46 36.20 19.06
N ASP A 866 -0.56 35.59 19.82
CA ASP A 866 0.87 35.83 19.67
C ASP A 866 1.34 35.16 18.38
N CYS A 867 1.50 35.98 17.34
CA CYS A 867 1.96 35.54 16.02
C CYS A 867 3.37 34.92 16.04
N THR A 868 4.18 35.13 17.08
CA THR A 868 5.51 34.48 17.22
C THR A 868 5.41 33.00 17.61
N ARG A 869 4.18 32.49 17.83
CA ARG A 869 3.87 31.07 18.07
C ARG A 869 3.14 30.41 16.89
N VAL A 870 2.92 31.12 15.79
CA VAL A 870 2.36 30.56 14.55
C VAL A 870 3.52 30.07 13.72
N GLU A 871 3.82 28.78 13.76
CA GLU A 871 4.89 28.15 12.98
C GLU A 871 4.45 28.02 11.52
N VAL A 872 5.28 28.44 10.57
CA VAL A 872 4.97 28.38 9.14
C VAL A 872 6.15 27.80 8.36
N SER A 873 5.92 26.81 7.51
CA SER A 873 6.95 26.08 6.76
C SER A 873 6.65 26.04 5.26
N LEU A 874 7.70 26.17 4.45
CA LEU A 874 7.65 25.94 3.00
C LEU A 874 8.10 24.50 2.69
N VAL A 875 7.40 23.85 1.76
CA VAL A 875 7.59 22.44 1.38
C VAL A 875 7.72 22.37 -0.14
N ILE A 876 8.71 21.66 -0.67
CA ILE A 876 8.75 21.24 -2.08
C ILE A 876 7.99 19.94 -2.21
N GLY A 877 6.90 19.94 -2.98
CA GLY A 877 6.14 18.74 -3.30
C GLY A 877 6.53 18.16 -4.66
N HIS A 878 6.51 16.82 -4.78
CA HIS A 878 6.60 16.15 -6.08
C HIS A 878 5.79 14.86 -6.18
N ASP A 879 5.05 14.68 -7.28
CA ASP A 879 4.00 13.66 -7.43
C ASP A 879 3.01 13.65 -6.23
N GLU A 880 2.97 12.57 -5.46
CA GLU A 880 2.23 12.40 -4.20
C GLU A 880 3.12 12.64 -2.96
N HIS A 881 4.39 12.99 -3.20
CA HIS A 881 5.53 13.33 -2.32
C HIS A 881 5.69 14.79 -1.85
N GLY A 882 6.58 15.02 -0.87
CA GLY A 882 7.15 16.33 -0.58
C GLY A 882 8.20 16.35 0.54
N HIS A 883 8.93 17.46 0.61
CA HIS A 883 10.14 17.70 1.42
C HIS A 883 10.11 19.12 2.00
N GLY A 884 10.16 19.26 3.34
CA GLY A 884 10.25 20.57 3.99
C GLY A 884 11.60 21.23 3.70
N ILE A 885 11.62 22.55 3.44
CA ILE A 885 12.84 23.26 3.02
C ILE A 885 13.22 24.48 3.88
N ASN A 886 12.27 25.25 4.38
CA ASN A 886 12.52 26.34 5.33
C ASN A 886 11.25 26.67 6.10
N SER A 887 11.38 27.47 7.16
CA SER A 887 10.27 27.86 8.04
C SER A 887 10.45 29.27 8.62
N THR A 888 9.51 29.68 9.47
CA THR A 888 9.55 30.90 10.27
C THR A 888 8.42 30.87 11.31
N THR A 889 8.22 31.97 12.05
CA THR A 889 6.96 32.23 12.75
C THR A 889 6.32 33.54 12.31
N GLY A 890 5.00 33.57 12.26
CA GLY A 890 4.25 34.80 12.00
C GLY A 890 2.83 34.56 11.50
N CYS A 891 1.95 35.53 11.73
CA CYS A 891 0.66 35.61 11.03
C CYS A 891 0.80 36.16 9.60
N SER A 892 1.96 36.70 9.23
CA SER A 892 2.29 37.11 7.86
C SER A 892 3.80 37.24 7.68
N GLY A 893 4.28 37.04 6.45
CA GLY A 893 5.70 37.07 6.11
C GLY A 893 5.95 36.60 4.68
N THR A 894 7.19 36.16 4.41
CA THR A 894 7.62 35.65 3.11
C THR A 894 8.63 34.52 3.28
N LEU A 895 8.50 33.44 2.52
CA LEU A 895 9.41 32.27 2.54
C LEU A 895 10.10 32.13 1.17
N PRO A 896 11.44 32.08 1.07
CA PRO A 896 12.14 31.97 -0.20
C PRO A 896 12.01 30.56 -0.80
N SER A 897 11.60 30.46 -2.06
CA SER A 897 11.75 29.21 -2.83
C SER A 897 13.17 29.09 -3.40
N PRO A 898 13.73 27.87 -3.53
CA PRO A 898 15.05 27.68 -4.12
C PRO A 898 15.05 27.98 -5.63
N ALA A 899 16.06 28.70 -6.09
CA ALA A 899 16.24 29.06 -7.50
C ALA A 899 16.69 27.85 -8.37
N ASP A 900 17.16 26.78 -7.74
CA ASP A 900 17.55 25.50 -8.32
C ASP A 900 16.49 24.40 -8.14
N GLY A 901 15.28 24.75 -7.67
CA GLY A 901 14.18 23.81 -7.36
C GLY A 901 13.72 22.89 -8.52
N ALA A 902 14.17 23.14 -9.75
CA ALA A 902 13.97 22.29 -10.91
C ALA A 902 14.82 20.99 -10.92
N ASP A 903 15.91 20.92 -10.13
CA ASP A 903 16.78 19.73 -10.03
C ASP A 903 16.24 18.67 -9.04
N HIS A 904 15.13 18.94 -8.33
CA HIS A 904 14.42 17.92 -7.56
C HIS A 904 13.63 17.00 -8.49
N ALA A 905 14.06 15.73 -8.56
CA ALA A 905 13.32 14.55 -9.04
C ALA A 905 12.22 14.83 -10.10
N GLY A 906 12.60 14.84 -11.38
CA GLY A 906 11.69 15.17 -12.48
C GLY A 906 10.35 14.43 -12.40
N GLY A 907 9.25 15.19 -12.36
CA GLY A 907 7.89 14.71 -12.06
C GLY A 907 6.90 15.86 -12.03
N TYR A 908 5.70 15.63 -11.48
CA TYR A 908 4.82 16.74 -11.10
C TYR A 908 5.49 17.49 -9.94
N LEU A 909 5.66 18.82 -10.02
CA LEU A 909 6.31 19.64 -8.98
C LEU A 909 5.39 20.75 -8.48
N PHE A 910 5.45 21.04 -7.18
CA PHE A 910 4.68 22.11 -6.52
C PHE A 910 5.40 22.63 -5.26
N LEU A 911 4.90 23.74 -4.70
CA LEU A 911 5.22 24.18 -3.34
C LEU A 911 4.01 23.99 -2.42
N GLY A 912 4.25 23.85 -1.12
CA GLY A 912 3.23 23.91 -0.07
C GLY A 912 3.63 24.91 1.00
N VAL A 913 2.72 25.79 1.40
CA VAL A 913 2.86 26.61 2.62
C VAL A 913 2.01 25.97 3.71
N SER A 914 2.66 25.53 4.77
CA SER A 914 2.04 24.87 5.92
C SER A 914 2.09 25.79 7.13
N ALA A 915 0.98 25.94 7.86
CA ALA A 915 0.93 26.74 9.08
C ALA A 915 0.32 25.96 10.23
N THR A 916 0.93 26.06 11.41
CA THR A 916 0.52 25.37 12.64
C THR A 916 0.44 26.37 13.80
N TYR A 917 -0.58 26.22 14.65
CA TYR A 917 -0.64 26.89 15.95
C TYR A 917 -0.91 25.87 17.05
N THR A 918 -0.39 26.16 18.24
CA THR A 918 -0.75 25.47 19.49
C THR A 918 -1.11 26.51 20.53
N ASP A 919 -2.26 26.36 21.20
CA ASP A 919 -2.75 27.28 22.24
C ASP A 919 -1.93 27.18 23.56
N GLN A 920 -2.32 27.85 24.64
CA GLN A 920 -1.67 27.72 25.97
C GLN A 920 -2.37 26.73 26.93
N GLY A 921 -3.39 26.02 26.48
CA GLY A 921 -4.30 25.24 27.28
C GLY A 921 -5.36 26.10 27.99
N GLY A 922 -6.55 25.53 28.15
CA GLY A 922 -7.74 26.23 28.63
C GLY A 922 -8.43 25.49 29.76
N GLY A 923 -8.90 26.23 30.77
CA GLY A 923 -9.76 25.68 31.82
C GLY A 923 -9.15 24.52 32.64
N GLY A 924 -7.82 24.41 32.66
CA GLY A 924 -7.10 23.30 33.29
C GLY A 924 -6.94 22.04 32.42
N GLN A 925 -7.29 22.11 31.14
CA GLN A 925 -6.93 21.09 30.14
C GLN A 925 -5.59 21.41 29.48
N GLN A 926 -4.98 20.40 28.88
CA GLN A 926 -3.76 20.52 28.08
C GLN A 926 -4.00 21.32 26.79
N ALA A 927 -2.91 21.80 26.19
CA ALA A 927 -2.96 22.56 24.96
C ALA A 927 -3.43 21.74 23.76
N LEU A 928 -4.06 22.40 22.79
CA LEU A 928 -4.51 21.83 21.52
C LEU A 928 -3.83 22.55 20.35
N SER A 929 -3.77 21.87 19.21
CA SER A 929 -3.09 22.33 18.00
C SER A 929 -4.00 22.19 16.79
N ASP A 930 -3.79 23.04 15.79
CA ASP A 930 -4.41 22.96 14.46
C ASP A 930 -3.39 23.32 13.36
N THR A 931 -3.59 22.77 12.16
CA THR A 931 -2.65 22.86 11.02
C THR A 931 -3.38 22.93 9.68
N ASP A 932 -3.16 24.01 8.95
CA ASP A 932 -3.68 24.22 7.59
C ASP A 932 -2.55 24.32 6.55
N GLN A 933 -2.86 24.04 5.28
CA GLN A 933 -1.90 24.00 4.17
C GLN A 933 -2.47 24.52 2.86
N ALA A 934 -1.73 25.43 2.21
CA ALA A 934 -2.01 25.86 0.84
C ALA A 934 -0.99 25.29 -0.15
N ARG A 935 -1.46 24.62 -1.21
CA ARG A 935 -0.61 24.12 -2.31
C ARG A 935 -0.48 25.18 -3.41
N VAL A 936 0.74 25.45 -3.87
CA VAL A 936 1.07 26.44 -4.90
C VAL A 936 1.72 25.74 -6.09
N GLN A 937 1.24 26.02 -7.29
CA GLN A 937 1.58 25.32 -8.53
C GLN A 937 2.64 26.09 -9.33
N VAL A 938 3.49 25.39 -10.08
CA VAL A 938 4.31 26.05 -11.12
C VAL A 938 3.41 26.56 -12.26
N TRP A 939 3.68 27.76 -12.78
CA TRP A 939 2.88 28.38 -13.87
C TRP A 939 2.72 27.49 -15.11
N ARG A 940 3.74 26.66 -15.40
CA ARG A 940 3.75 25.70 -16.50
C ARG A 940 3.66 24.27 -16.00
N GLN A 941 2.52 23.65 -16.25
CA GLN A 941 2.24 22.26 -15.95
C GLN A 941 2.63 21.37 -17.14
N GLN A 942 3.59 20.46 -16.94
CA GLN A 942 4.00 19.47 -17.95
C GLN A 942 2.89 18.42 -18.13
N ALA A 943 2.51 18.09 -19.37
CA ALA A 943 1.31 17.29 -19.62
C ALA A 943 1.52 15.80 -19.30
N GLU A 944 2.74 15.28 -19.42
CA GLU A 944 3.08 13.93 -18.94
C GLU A 944 2.84 13.77 -17.44
N ASN A 945 2.96 14.85 -16.67
CA ASN A 945 2.89 14.89 -15.21
C ASN A 945 1.48 15.17 -14.66
N ALA A 946 0.46 15.29 -15.52
CA ALA A 946 -0.92 15.50 -15.08
C ALA A 946 -1.42 14.40 -14.14
N GLN A 947 -1.99 14.79 -13.00
CA GLN A 947 -2.34 13.93 -11.85
C GLN A 947 -3.45 12.93 -12.19
N ALA A 948 -4.31 13.24 -13.16
CA ALA A 948 -5.19 12.27 -13.79
C ALA A 948 -5.03 12.30 -15.32
N LYS A 949 -5.06 11.12 -15.94
CA LYS A 949 -4.92 10.89 -17.39
C LYS A 949 -5.83 9.74 -17.81
N SER A 950 -6.50 9.85 -18.96
CA SER A 950 -7.38 8.81 -19.51
C SER A 950 -7.10 8.58 -20.98
N ALA A 951 -6.86 7.32 -21.35
CA ALA A 951 -6.59 6.78 -22.70
C ALA A 951 -5.37 7.33 -23.48
N VAL A 952 -4.82 8.49 -23.08
CA VAL A 952 -3.58 9.07 -23.63
C VAL A 952 -2.32 8.22 -23.37
N ALA A 953 -1.30 8.38 -24.22
CA ALA A 953 0.03 7.79 -24.05
C ALA A 953 1.10 8.88 -23.87
N SER A 954 2.27 8.54 -23.32
CA SER A 954 3.43 9.45 -23.22
C SER A 954 4.56 9.03 -24.16
N ALA A 955 5.30 10.00 -24.70
CA ALA A 955 6.49 9.78 -25.53
C ALA A 955 7.56 10.85 -25.27
N LEU A 956 8.85 10.54 -25.45
CA LEU A 956 9.93 11.53 -25.31
C LEU A 956 9.71 12.74 -26.24
N THR A 957 9.90 13.95 -25.71
CA THR A 957 9.71 15.19 -26.50
C THR A 957 10.91 15.53 -27.36
N ASN A 958 10.65 16.22 -28.48
CA ASN A 958 11.66 16.86 -29.33
C ASN A 958 11.56 18.39 -29.32
N ASP A 959 10.75 18.91 -28.41
CA ASP A 959 10.45 20.33 -28.21
C ASP A 959 11.44 20.97 -27.21
N VAL A 960 11.19 22.23 -26.85
CA VAL A 960 11.76 22.85 -25.64
C VAL A 960 10.95 22.49 -24.40
N ASP A 961 11.67 22.26 -23.31
CA ASP A 961 11.17 22.00 -21.95
C ASP A 961 10.35 20.71 -21.79
N GLY A 962 10.39 20.13 -20.58
CA GLY A 962 9.86 18.79 -20.30
C GLY A 962 10.84 17.66 -20.69
N VAL A 963 10.44 16.41 -20.42
CA VAL A 963 11.18 15.21 -20.87
C VAL A 963 10.35 14.33 -21.80
N ALA A 964 9.03 14.39 -21.67
CA ALA A 964 8.07 13.70 -22.50
C ALA A 964 7.00 14.69 -23.01
N HIS A 965 5.96 14.15 -23.62
CA HIS A 965 4.74 14.83 -24.00
C HIS A 965 3.62 13.80 -24.09
N LEU A 966 2.36 14.23 -23.99
CA LEU A 966 1.21 13.38 -24.28
C LEU A 966 0.98 13.25 -25.78
N THR A 967 0.68 12.03 -26.21
CA THR A 967 0.34 11.63 -27.59
C THR A 967 -0.81 10.62 -27.56
N ALA A 968 -1.22 10.14 -28.74
CA ALA A 968 -2.40 9.29 -28.94
C ALA A 968 -3.73 9.88 -28.40
N ILE A 969 -3.80 11.21 -28.28
CA ILE A 969 -4.96 11.91 -27.70
C ILE A 969 -6.16 11.84 -28.66
N ASP A 970 -7.23 11.19 -28.22
CA ASP A 970 -8.45 10.89 -28.96
C ASP A 970 -9.70 11.61 -28.38
N ASN A 971 -10.89 11.18 -28.80
CA ASN A 971 -12.16 11.87 -28.50
C ASN A 971 -12.74 11.44 -27.14
N ASN A 972 -12.94 12.41 -26.25
CA ASN A 972 -13.29 12.28 -24.82
C ASN A 972 -12.15 11.87 -23.88
N ASP A 973 -10.93 11.71 -24.41
CA ASP A 973 -9.71 11.65 -23.63
C ASP A 973 -9.56 12.93 -22.80
N HIS A 974 -8.90 12.78 -21.66
CA HIS A 974 -8.71 13.89 -20.74
C HIS A 974 -7.47 13.74 -19.88
N LEU A 975 -6.97 14.89 -19.45
CA LEU A 975 -6.01 15.05 -18.36
C LEU A 975 -6.56 16.04 -17.34
N ALA A 976 -6.05 16.02 -16.11
CA ALA A 976 -6.40 17.02 -15.09
C ALA A 976 -5.19 17.45 -14.27
N PHE A 977 -5.17 18.73 -13.91
CA PHE A 977 -4.24 19.31 -12.94
C PHE A 977 -4.99 19.66 -11.65
N ARG A 978 -4.38 19.36 -10.51
CA ARG A 978 -5.06 19.37 -9.21
C ARG A 978 -4.14 19.85 -8.07
N PRO A 979 -4.60 20.77 -7.20
CA PRO A 979 -5.63 21.79 -7.43
C PRO A 979 -5.14 22.92 -8.34
N ILE A 980 -6.04 23.67 -8.96
CA ILE A 980 -5.76 24.91 -9.71
C ILE A 980 -6.72 26.01 -9.24
N ASP A 981 -6.20 27.19 -8.94
CA ASP A 981 -6.98 28.42 -8.78
C ASP A 981 -6.92 29.22 -10.08
N LEU A 982 -8.09 29.48 -10.68
CA LEU A 982 -8.22 30.30 -11.88
C LEU A 982 -8.46 31.79 -11.56
N GLY A 983 -8.44 32.16 -10.28
CA GLY A 983 -8.53 33.52 -9.78
C GLY A 983 -7.44 34.42 -10.35
N GLY A 984 -7.85 35.47 -11.09
CA GLY A 984 -6.90 36.40 -11.71
C GLY A 984 -6.15 35.84 -12.92
N ILE A 985 -6.43 34.62 -13.38
CA ILE A 985 -5.91 34.09 -14.64
C ILE A 985 -6.70 34.71 -15.81
N GLY A 986 -5.98 35.16 -16.84
CA GLY A 986 -6.55 35.76 -18.05
C GLY A 986 -6.41 34.90 -19.31
N SER A 987 -5.40 34.03 -19.36
CA SER A 987 -5.21 33.10 -20.47
C SER A 987 -4.52 31.80 -20.07
N VAL A 988 -4.71 30.79 -20.91
CA VAL A 988 -4.02 29.50 -20.86
C VAL A 988 -3.39 29.22 -22.23
N THR A 989 -2.14 28.78 -22.23
CA THR A 989 -1.35 28.46 -23.43
C THR A 989 -1.12 26.96 -23.50
N LEU A 990 -1.50 26.35 -24.63
CA LEU A 990 -1.27 24.93 -24.92
C LEU A 990 -0.09 24.79 -25.89
N ARG A 991 0.94 24.05 -25.51
CA ARG A 991 2.08 23.73 -26.38
C ARG A 991 1.81 22.45 -27.15
N VAL A 992 1.49 22.57 -28.43
CA VAL A 992 0.89 21.48 -29.23
C VAL A 992 1.62 21.21 -30.53
N ALA A 993 1.58 19.95 -30.97
CA ALA A 993 2.00 19.54 -32.31
C ALA A 993 1.00 18.53 -32.89
N GLY A 994 0.76 18.55 -34.20
CA GLY A 994 -0.14 17.60 -34.83
C GLY A 994 -0.83 18.17 -36.05
N GLY A 995 -0.74 17.46 -37.17
CA GLY A 995 -1.22 17.96 -38.45
C GLY A 995 -0.32 17.54 -39.60
N SER A 996 -0.18 18.45 -40.55
CA SER A 996 0.59 18.32 -41.78
C SER A 996 0.75 19.71 -42.38
N ALA A 997 1.74 19.92 -43.24
CA ALA A 997 1.90 21.18 -43.98
C ALA A 997 0.67 21.57 -44.84
N ALA A 998 -0.21 20.61 -45.18
CA ALA A 998 -1.45 20.86 -45.91
C ALA A 998 -2.65 21.22 -45.03
N THR A 999 -2.58 20.96 -43.71
CA THR A 999 -3.65 21.25 -42.74
C THR A 999 -3.30 22.36 -41.75
N ALA A 1000 -2.05 22.82 -41.70
CA ALA A 1000 -1.58 23.82 -40.74
C ALA A 1000 -2.51 25.04 -40.65
N GLY A 1001 -2.87 25.45 -39.43
CA GLY A 1001 -3.82 26.52 -39.13
C GLY A 1001 -5.31 26.13 -39.19
N SER A 1002 -5.69 24.96 -39.72
CA SER A 1002 -7.09 24.49 -39.65
C SER A 1002 -7.46 24.08 -38.23
N PRO A 1003 -8.74 24.16 -37.81
CA PRO A 1003 -9.20 23.50 -36.58
C PRO A 1003 -8.85 22.01 -36.61
N ARG A 1004 -8.45 21.44 -35.46
CA ARG A 1004 -8.05 20.03 -35.34
C ARG A 1004 -8.62 19.34 -34.10
N ALA A 1005 -8.78 20.06 -32.99
CA ALA A 1005 -9.51 19.60 -31.81
C ALA A 1005 -10.19 20.78 -31.10
N ALA A 1006 -11.12 20.47 -30.19
CA ALA A 1006 -11.59 21.40 -29.18
C ALA A 1006 -11.22 20.83 -27.80
N VAL A 1007 -10.63 21.65 -26.93
CA VAL A 1007 -10.30 21.30 -25.55
C VAL A 1007 -11.25 22.06 -24.64
N GLU A 1008 -12.15 21.34 -23.98
CA GLU A 1008 -13.05 21.88 -22.97
C GLU A 1008 -12.34 21.90 -21.62
N PHE A 1009 -12.16 23.09 -21.05
CA PHE A 1009 -11.68 23.25 -19.68
C PHE A 1009 -12.87 23.08 -18.74
N ARG A 1010 -12.86 22.05 -17.89
CA ARG A 1010 -13.99 21.63 -17.04
C ARG A 1010 -13.59 21.54 -15.57
N LEU A 1011 -14.52 21.90 -14.68
CA LEU A 1011 -14.31 21.91 -13.24
C LEU A 1011 -14.79 20.62 -12.56
N GLY A 1012 -14.00 20.09 -11.62
CA GLY A 1012 -14.36 19.00 -10.70
C GLY A 1012 -14.46 17.60 -11.30
N SER A 1013 -14.78 17.45 -12.59
CA SER A 1013 -14.82 16.15 -13.28
C SER A 1013 -14.79 16.30 -14.82
N PRO A 1014 -14.52 15.22 -15.58
CA PRO A 1014 -14.56 15.25 -17.05
C PRO A 1014 -15.95 15.57 -17.63
N THR A 1015 -17.01 15.48 -16.81
CA THR A 1015 -18.40 15.82 -17.17
C THR A 1015 -18.89 17.12 -16.54
N GLY A 1016 -18.06 17.78 -15.72
CA GLY A 1016 -18.39 18.99 -14.96
C GLY A 1016 -18.53 20.26 -15.81
N PRO A 1017 -18.86 21.41 -15.18
CA PRO A 1017 -19.12 22.67 -15.87
C PRO A 1017 -17.93 23.13 -16.74
N VAL A 1018 -18.21 23.60 -17.96
CA VAL A 1018 -17.20 24.14 -18.88
C VAL A 1018 -16.91 25.61 -18.54
N VAL A 1019 -15.64 25.95 -18.33
CA VAL A 1019 -15.15 27.33 -18.17
C VAL A 1019 -14.92 27.99 -19.53
N THR A 1020 -14.20 27.30 -20.43
CA THR A 1020 -13.88 27.77 -21.77
C THR A 1020 -13.63 26.58 -22.72
N THR A 1021 -13.65 26.84 -24.03
CA THR A 1021 -13.39 25.82 -25.06
C THR A 1021 -12.33 26.32 -26.04
N ALA A 1022 -11.11 25.83 -25.90
CA ALA A 1022 -10.00 26.16 -26.78
C ALA A 1022 -10.09 25.37 -28.10
N THR A 1023 -10.26 26.05 -29.24
CA THR A 1023 -10.21 25.38 -30.55
C THR A 1023 -8.76 25.28 -31.02
N VAL A 1024 -8.12 24.16 -30.70
CA VAL A 1024 -6.74 23.84 -31.10
C VAL A 1024 -6.65 23.67 -32.61
N ARG A 1025 -5.66 24.34 -33.21
CA ARG A 1025 -5.36 24.31 -34.64
C ARG A 1025 -4.25 23.30 -34.93
N ALA A 1026 -4.30 22.71 -36.12
CA ALA A 1026 -3.26 21.85 -36.63
C ALA A 1026 -1.96 22.63 -36.84
N THR A 1027 -0.82 22.01 -36.52
CA THR A 1027 0.52 22.51 -36.89
C THR A 1027 0.99 21.82 -38.18
N ALA A 1028 2.23 22.10 -38.62
CA ALA A 1028 2.82 21.48 -39.81
C ALA A 1028 3.11 19.96 -39.68
N GLY A 1029 3.01 19.37 -38.49
CA GLY A 1029 3.21 17.93 -38.24
C GLY A 1029 3.38 17.60 -36.76
N THR A 1030 3.43 16.32 -36.40
CA THR A 1030 3.53 15.83 -35.00
C THR A 1030 4.83 16.18 -34.27
N ALA A 1031 5.86 16.66 -34.97
CA ALA A 1031 7.12 17.15 -34.40
C ALA A 1031 7.31 18.68 -34.58
N PHE A 1032 6.28 19.39 -35.08
CA PHE A 1032 6.27 20.84 -35.27
C PHE A 1032 5.42 21.48 -34.18
N TRP A 1033 6.10 22.02 -33.17
CA TRP A 1033 5.50 22.50 -31.93
C TRP A 1033 5.18 24.00 -31.98
N GLU A 1034 3.92 24.35 -31.71
CA GLU A 1034 3.39 25.71 -31.67
C GLU A 1034 2.69 25.97 -30.33
N SER A 1035 2.86 27.15 -29.77
CA SER A 1035 2.15 27.59 -28.56
C SER A 1035 0.87 28.30 -28.94
N GLN A 1036 -0.28 27.81 -28.48
CA GLN A 1036 -1.60 28.37 -28.80
C GLN A 1036 -2.28 28.88 -27.52
N THR A 1037 -2.46 30.19 -27.42
CA THR A 1037 -3.02 30.87 -26.23
C THR A 1037 -4.51 31.14 -26.40
N PHE A 1038 -5.29 30.85 -25.36
CA PHE A 1038 -6.74 30.98 -25.32
C PHE A 1038 -7.17 31.75 -24.07
N PRO A 1039 -8.23 32.58 -24.13
CA PRO A 1039 -8.76 33.25 -22.96
C PRO A 1039 -9.44 32.25 -22.02
N ILE A 1040 -9.13 32.36 -20.74
CA ILE A 1040 -9.80 31.67 -19.63
C ILE A 1040 -10.00 32.69 -18.51
N SER A 1041 -11.12 32.61 -17.81
CA SER A 1041 -11.39 33.44 -16.63
C SER A 1041 -12.44 32.76 -15.78
N HIS A 1042 -12.23 32.75 -14.46
CA HIS A 1042 -13.14 32.20 -13.48
C HIS A 1042 -12.95 32.96 -12.15
N PRO A 1043 -13.95 33.00 -11.24
CA PRO A 1043 -13.72 33.42 -9.87
C PRO A 1043 -12.61 32.61 -9.19
N ALA A 1044 -11.95 33.24 -8.22
CA ALA A 1044 -10.92 32.60 -7.40
C ALA A 1044 -11.50 31.49 -6.51
N GLY A 1045 -10.66 30.50 -6.21
CA GLY A 1045 -10.95 29.37 -5.33
C GLY A 1045 -10.58 28.03 -5.97
N GLU A 1046 -10.13 27.11 -5.13
CA GLU A 1046 -9.59 25.79 -5.49
C GLU A 1046 -10.50 24.98 -6.44
N GLN A 1047 -9.95 24.47 -7.54
CA GLN A 1047 -10.63 23.59 -8.49
C GLN A 1047 -9.78 22.41 -8.93
N ASP A 1048 -10.43 21.28 -9.16
CA ASP A 1048 -9.95 20.21 -10.04
C ASP A 1048 -10.13 20.67 -11.51
N LEU A 1049 -9.06 20.91 -12.28
CA LEU A 1049 -9.16 21.44 -13.66
C LEU A 1049 -8.87 20.36 -14.71
N TYR A 1050 -9.92 19.89 -15.37
CA TYR A 1050 -9.87 18.90 -16.44
C TYR A 1050 -9.77 19.56 -17.82
N LEU A 1051 -8.89 19.05 -18.68
CA LEU A 1051 -8.83 19.36 -20.09
C LEU A 1051 -9.42 18.16 -20.84
N VAL A 1052 -10.66 18.30 -21.34
CA VAL A 1052 -11.38 17.22 -22.03
C VAL A 1052 -11.42 17.47 -23.53
N VAL A 1053 -10.92 16.51 -24.30
CA VAL A 1053 -10.72 16.68 -25.75
C VAL A 1053 -11.95 16.22 -26.54
N LYS A 1054 -12.32 17.00 -27.56
CA LYS A 1054 -13.45 16.76 -28.46
C LYS A 1054 -13.02 16.90 -29.92
N THR A 1055 -13.53 16.01 -30.78
CA THR A 1055 -13.41 16.11 -32.24
C THR A 1055 -14.12 17.34 -32.78
N VAL A 1056 -13.49 18.04 -33.74
CA VAL A 1056 -14.13 19.12 -34.53
C VAL A 1056 -14.35 18.65 -35.99
N PRO A 1057 -15.28 19.26 -36.74
CA PRO A 1057 -15.51 18.89 -38.14
C PRO A 1057 -14.24 19.00 -38.99
N GLY A 1058 -13.83 17.90 -39.63
CA GLY A 1058 -12.61 17.81 -40.43
C GLY A 1058 -11.36 17.32 -39.66
N ALA A 1059 -11.47 17.06 -38.36
CA ALA A 1059 -10.45 16.36 -37.59
C ALA A 1059 -10.25 14.90 -38.07
N PRO A 1060 -9.08 14.28 -37.83
CA PRO A 1060 -8.92 12.83 -38.00
C PRO A 1060 -9.75 12.07 -36.96
N ALA A 1061 -9.97 10.77 -37.19
CA ALA A 1061 -10.72 9.92 -36.26
C ALA A 1061 -9.96 9.64 -34.95
N THR A 1062 -8.62 9.59 -35.02
CA THR A 1062 -7.70 9.38 -33.90
C THR A 1062 -6.42 10.21 -34.10
N GLY A 1063 -5.59 10.34 -33.05
CA GLY A 1063 -4.36 11.13 -33.04
C GLY A 1063 -4.63 12.63 -33.21
N LEU A 1064 -5.57 13.17 -32.42
CA LEU A 1064 -6.04 14.56 -32.56
C LEU A 1064 -4.90 15.56 -32.39
N PHE A 1065 -4.04 15.44 -31.39
CA PHE A 1065 -2.78 16.19 -31.28
C PHE A 1065 -1.84 15.57 -30.24
N ASN A 1066 -0.62 16.08 -30.20
CA ASN A 1066 0.33 15.91 -29.13
C ASN A 1066 0.34 17.18 -28.26
N LEU A 1067 0.44 17.04 -26.93
CA LEU A 1067 0.47 18.13 -25.96
C LEU A 1067 1.74 17.99 -25.10
N ASN A 1068 2.62 18.99 -25.14
CA ASN A 1068 3.84 19.04 -24.31
C ASN A 1068 3.50 19.58 -22.92
N TRP A 1069 3.00 20.83 -22.85
CA TRP A 1069 2.66 21.49 -21.59
C TRP A 1069 1.47 22.45 -21.70
N VAL A 1070 0.97 22.83 -20.53
CA VAL A 1070 -0.11 23.78 -20.30
C VAL A 1070 0.42 24.88 -19.39
N GLU A 1071 0.42 26.12 -19.86
CA GLU A 1071 0.95 27.27 -19.15
C GLU A 1071 -0.16 28.28 -18.85
N PHE A 1072 -0.32 28.65 -17.59
CA PHE A 1072 -1.29 29.65 -17.16
C PHE A 1072 -0.66 31.04 -17.16
N THR A 1073 -1.46 32.08 -17.33
CA THR A 1073 -0.96 33.46 -17.32
C THR A 1073 -1.96 34.37 -16.61
N ALA A 1074 -1.44 35.15 -15.64
CA ALA A 1074 -2.20 36.19 -14.98
C ALA A 1074 -2.82 37.19 -15.97
N ALA A 1075 -3.97 37.74 -15.61
CA ALA A 1075 -4.58 38.86 -16.31
C ALA A 1075 -3.72 40.14 -16.13
N PRO A 1076 -3.59 40.98 -17.17
CA PRO A 1076 -2.79 42.22 -17.15
C PRO A 1076 -3.50 43.42 -16.49
#